data_AF-A0A7G2C8R5-F1
#
_entry.id   AF-A0A7G2C8R5-F1
#
_cell.length_a   1.000
_cell.length_b   1.000
_cell.length_c   1.000
_cell.angle_alpha   90.00
_cell.angle_beta   90.00
_cell.angle_gamma   90.00
#
_symmetry.space_group_name_H-M   'P 1'
#
loop_
_entity.id
_entity.type
_entity.pdbx_description
1 polymer ?
#
loop_
_entity_poly.entity_id
_entity_poly.type
_entity_poly.pdbx_seq_one_letter_code
_entity_poly.pdbx_strand_id
1 'polypeptide(L)'
;MMPKNVSSDFTPFPLPKYDPSMGYGPVRLQNVPDIERSKQRRERSAAVGLMEEEDGAESTTELSPVTDNAVAQEGSSSSAHSGYQVLEKNFPIVDRIVCTRETDDLIEQFKSRPDVVARSATILDFASSLTIRSDEDLVRMLYEVSRLFTPDGNGLNFIKNVVIKYGRGYAVNNELTTAYIQLVDALETLFAEEQPDRLANPELFSSVLNFLSLIKVFEPNKWYTANPNTPSNRADYRHPRGVNRTISFQRVGEELFDQMVCLLLNDHETGGKQFLEWCTLSQLIDLLGGFAAVGKDGLPDGEVKHTLMQTIDAKLRASEYTIRTRAELEEVERLFLTLALCDIHETGLLHFLLADRERFPESKLSLAEPLSDHEERRGPDFFSAVAKVKDETVKNRTVELFVLNFRRCVAEGDQQRIAALVESGTELFLTLRDKKRAAAIMADLQFDYYSIAFYDQYDGLARRLRHEQEEWTNKRLDLNRFLVRTQEKLASFPPTKYVDFYEGRRIRPIQTFLTNLKRINEIDNVFLLHSSSLEKEVDSLLSVVRRLHSGKDALLITSSCLRNIVVKSKHARREKERAVAQRALEIVRYEMEAGTVVFVPPTEEVLLHDAGVYCDEDLLLWTFAAYFAREMPLVKVHALISKKHPAIRPQRTC
;
A
#
# COMPACT_ATOMS: atom_id res chain seq x y z
N MET A 1 41.32 21.23 54.21
CA MET A 1 42.79 21.24 54.09
C MET A 1 43.37 19.97 54.74
N MET A 2 42.89 18.78 54.36
CA MET A 2 43.42 17.54 54.97
C MET A 2 44.82 17.24 54.42
N PRO A 3 45.78 16.81 55.27
CA PRO A 3 47.11 16.45 54.83
C PRO A 3 47.07 15.22 53.91
N LYS A 4 47.93 15.19 52.90
CA LYS A 4 48.10 14.03 52.00
C LYS A 4 49.10 13.06 52.59
N ASN A 5 48.80 11.76 52.52
CA ASN A 5 49.77 10.72 52.85
C ASN A 5 50.91 10.76 51.85
N VAL A 6 52.14 10.68 52.35
CA VAL A 6 53.37 10.59 51.55
C VAL A 6 54.00 9.22 51.73
N SER A 7 54.63 8.71 50.67
CA SER A 7 55.31 7.41 50.71
C SER A 7 56.47 7.43 51.72
N SER A 8 56.87 6.25 52.17
CA SER A 8 57.91 6.11 53.21
C SER A 8 59.29 6.60 52.76
N ASP A 9 59.54 6.62 51.45
CA ASP A 9 60.77 7.06 50.77
C ASP A 9 60.67 8.48 50.17
N PHE A 10 59.59 9.21 50.48
CA PHE A 10 59.34 10.54 49.92
C PHE A 10 60.35 11.59 50.37
N THR A 11 60.90 12.32 49.42
CA THR A 11 61.65 13.56 49.61
C THR A 11 60.99 14.73 48.87
N PRO A 12 60.86 15.92 49.50
CA PRO A 12 60.28 17.08 48.83
C PRO A 12 61.26 17.70 47.82
N PHE A 13 60.72 18.35 46.78
CA PHE A 13 61.53 19.11 45.83
C PHE A 13 62.31 20.24 46.56
N PRO A 14 63.61 20.44 46.28
CA PRO A 14 64.39 19.96 45.13
C PRO A 14 65.23 18.69 45.41
N LEU A 15 64.96 17.94 46.46
CA LEU A 15 65.78 16.76 46.79
C LEU A 15 65.56 15.63 45.76
N PRO A 16 66.60 14.85 45.44
CA PRO A 16 66.45 13.68 44.59
C PRO A 16 65.53 12.65 45.24
N LYS A 17 64.86 11.85 44.41
CA LYS A 17 64.09 10.69 44.87
C LYS A 17 65.05 9.63 45.42
N TYR A 18 64.57 8.83 46.35
CA TYR A 18 65.31 7.67 46.85
C TYR A 18 65.41 6.58 45.77
N ASP A 19 66.59 5.99 45.64
CA ASP A 19 66.89 4.84 44.77
C ASP A 19 67.76 3.82 45.52
N PRO A 20 67.54 2.50 45.39
CA PRO A 20 68.31 1.48 46.10
C PRO A 20 69.82 1.48 45.77
N SER A 21 70.22 1.93 44.57
CA SER A 21 71.62 1.93 44.14
C SER A 21 72.41 3.15 44.63
N MET A 22 71.75 4.30 44.75
CA MET A 22 72.40 5.59 45.10
C MET A 22 71.87 6.22 46.39
N GLY A 23 70.95 5.56 47.11
CA GLY A 23 70.29 6.12 48.28
C GLY A 23 69.46 7.35 47.90
N TYR A 24 69.66 8.49 48.58
CA TYR A 24 68.95 9.74 48.30
C TYR A 24 69.58 10.59 47.19
N GLY A 25 70.39 9.96 46.31
CA GLY A 25 71.05 10.61 45.17
C GLY A 25 72.15 11.62 45.59
N PRO A 26 72.80 12.28 44.61
CA PRO A 26 73.87 13.23 44.89
C PRO A 26 73.30 14.55 45.44
N VAL A 27 73.54 14.80 46.73
CA VAL A 27 73.14 16.04 47.41
C VAL A 27 74.39 16.79 47.87
N ARG A 28 74.53 18.06 47.48
CA ARG A 28 75.70 18.89 47.82
C ARG A 28 75.71 19.35 49.29
N LEU A 29 74.59 19.18 49.99
CA LEU A 29 74.36 19.60 51.38
C LEU A 29 74.45 18.39 52.31
N GLN A 30 75.08 18.55 53.48
CA GLN A 30 75.10 17.55 54.55
C GLN A 30 74.05 17.87 55.62
N ASN A 31 73.60 16.86 56.36
CA ASN A 31 72.59 16.97 57.45
C ASN A 31 71.23 17.54 57.00
N VAL A 32 70.74 17.10 55.83
CA VAL A 32 69.44 17.54 55.31
C VAL A 32 68.30 16.90 56.12
N PRO A 33 67.48 17.69 56.84
CA PRO A 33 66.49 17.15 57.78
C PRO A 33 65.37 16.35 57.09
N ASP A 34 65.01 16.68 55.84
CA ASP A 34 63.98 15.96 55.11
C ASP A 34 64.43 14.55 54.66
N ILE A 35 65.75 14.35 54.46
CA ILE A 35 66.33 13.04 54.19
C ILE A 35 66.27 12.17 55.45
N GLU A 36 66.60 12.73 56.62
CA GLU A 36 66.50 12.02 57.90
C GLU A 36 65.04 11.68 58.26
N ARG A 37 64.10 12.58 57.99
CA ARG A 37 62.66 12.30 58.14
C ARG A 37 62.19 11.18 57.22
N SER A 38 62.69 11.12 56.00
CA SER A 38 62.39 10.02 55.07
C SER A 38 62.98 8.69 55.55
N LYS A 39 64.21 8.66 56.09
CA LYS A 39 64.80 7.46 56.72
C LYS A 39 63.95 6.97 57.90
N GLN A 40 63.57 7.86 58.80
CA GLN A 40 62.72 7.52 59.96
C GLN A 40 61.35 6.98 59.55
N ARG A 41 60.73 7.55 58.49
CA ARG A 41 59.47 7.01 57.94
C ARG A 41 59.67 5.58 57.41
N ARG A 42 60.76 5.34 56.69
CA ARG A 42 61.05 4.03 56.11
C ARG A 42 61.39 2.97 57.16
N GLU A 43 62.11 3.34 58.22
CA GLU A 43 62.34 2.47 59.39
C GLU A 43 61.03 2.13 60.11
N ARG A 44 60.15 3.10 60.31
CA ARG A 44 58.82 2.85 60.90
C ARG A 44 57.95 1.96 60.01
N SER A 45 57.94 2.17 58.70
CA SER A 45 57.20 1.29 57.78
C SER A 45 57.77 -0.14 57.73
N ALA A 46 59.09 -0.30 57.86
CA ALA A 46 59.72 -1.62 57.95
C ALA A 46 59.42 -2.32 59.29
N ALA A 47 59.28 -1.57 60.39
CA ALA A 47 58.88 -2.10 61.69
C ALA A 47 57.40 -2.50 61.76
N VAL A 48 56.51 -1.79 61.04
CA VAL A 48 55.08 -2.12 60.96
C VAL A 48 54.83 -3.33 60.06
N GLY A 49 55.60 -3.50 58.97
CA GLY A 49 55.51 -4.67 58.09
C GLY A 49 55.96 -6.00 58.71
N LEU A 50 56.55 -6.00 59.91
CA LEU A 50 56.93 -7.21 60.68
C LEU A 50 55.89 -7.57 61.76
N MET A 51 54.83 -6.77 61.94
CA MET A 51 53.73 -7.03 62.89
C MET A 51 52.41 -7.47 62.21
N GLU A 52 52.37 -7.57 60.88
CA GLU A 52 51.16 -7.92 60.09
C GLU A 52 51.17 -9.36 59.52
N GLU A 53 51.89 -10.31 60.15
CA GLU A 53 51.80 -11.76 59.81
C GLU A 53 50.96 -12.61 60.79
N GLU A 54 50.37 -12.04 61.83
CA GLU A 54 49.42 -12.74 62.71
C GLU A 54 48.18 -11.86 62.94
N ASP A 55 47.15 -12.05 62.11
CA ASP A 55 45.73 -12.11 62.49
C ASP A 55 44.84 -11.79 61.29
N GLY A 56 44.38 -12.85 60.64
CA GLY A 56 43.16 -12.81 59.84
C GLY A 56 41.94 -13.12 60.73
N ALA A 57 40.91 -12.27 60.69
CA ALA A 57 39.51 -12.65 60.85
C ALA A 57 38.57 -11.45 60.61
N GLU A 58 37.63 -11.65 59.69
CA GLU A 58 36.24 -11.15 59.59
C GLU A 58 35.77 -9.92 60.38
N SER A 59 35.05 -9.00 59.72
CA SER A 59 33.59 -8.84 59.94
C SER A 59 32.97 -7.78 59.02
N THR A 60 31.81 -8.15 58.47
CA THR A 60 30.85 -7.37 57.68
C THR A 60 30.11 -6.33 58.53
N THR A 61 29.75 -5.19 57.94
CA THR A 61 28.67 -4.35 58.49
C THR A 61 27.91 -3.65 57.36
N GLU A 62 26.67 -4.10 57.17
CA GLU A 62 25.66 -3.49 56.31
C GLU A 62 25.25 -2.11 56.86
N LEU A 63 25.14 -1.12 55.96
CA LEU A 63 24.56 0.20 56.25
C LEU A 63 23.19 0.29 55.59
N SER A 64 22.14 0.32 56.40
CA SER A 64 20.76 0.55 55.98
C SER A 64 20.56 1.99 55.48
N PRO A 65 19.81 2.23 54.39
CA PRO A 65 19.50 3.59 53.96
C PRO A 65 18.36 4.18 54.79
N VAL A 66 18.54 5.45 55.15
CA VAL A 66 17.57 6.33 55.80
C VAL A 66 16.41 6.59 54.82
N THR A 67 15.19 6.24 55.23
CA THR A 67 13.95 6.55 54.50
C THR A 67 13.53 8.00 54.77
N ASP A 68 13.76 8.89 53.82
CA ASP A 68 13.10 10.20 53.77
C ASP A 68 11.64 10.02 53.36
N ASN A 69 10.73 10.41 54.26
CA ASN A 69 9.28 10.44 54.03
C ASN A 69 8.92 11.55 53.02
N ALA A 70 8.96 11.24 51.73
CA ALA A 70 8.32 12.06 50.71
C ALA A 70 6.81 11.82 50.75
N VAL A 71 6.05 12.80 51.27
CA VAL A 71 4.59 12.79 51.22
C VAL A 71 4.15 13.03 49.78
N ALA A 72 3.91 11.96 49.03
CA ALA A 72 3.28 12.04 47.71
C ALA A 72 1.80 12.42 47.90
N GLN A 73 1.34 13.49 47.23
CA GLN A 73 -0.09 13.78 47.14
C GLN A 73 -0.77 12.63 46.41
N GLU A 74 -1.79 12.02 47.04
CA GLU A 74 -2.65 11.01 46.41
C GLU A 74 -3.39 11.63 45.22
N GLY A 75 -2.80 11.53 44.04
CA GLY A 75 -3.51 11.77 42.78
C GLY A 75 -4.59 10.71 42.61
N SER A 76 -5.77 11.11 42.14
CA SER A 76 -6.82 10.18 41.71
C SER A 76 -6.22 9.08 40.83
N SER A 77 -6.65 7.82 40.98
CA SER A 77 -6.09 6.68 40.20
C SER A 77 -6.14 6.85 38.67
N SER A 78 -6.92 7.81 38.15
CA SER A 78 -6.96 8.19 36.74
C SER A 78 -5.87 9.19 36.30
N SER A 79 -5.04 9.70 37.21
CA SER A 79 -3.98 10.70 36.94
C SER A 79 -2.57 10.17 37.18
N ALA A 80 -2.39 8.87 37.39
CA ALA A 80 -1.05 8.28 37.45
C ALA A 80 -0.45 8.27 36.04
N HIS A 81 0.75 8.85 35.86
CA HIS A 81 1.55 8.72 34.64
C HIS A 81 2.16 7.32 34.52
N SER A 82 1.34 6.27 34.67
CA SER A 82 1.75 4.87 34.54
C SER A 82 2.07 4.53 33.08
N GLY A 83 3.02 3.61 32.87
CA GLY A 83 3.43 3.15 31.53
C GLY A 83 4.77 3.70 31.04
N TYR A 84 5.46 4.51 31.85
CA TYR A 84 6.81 4.97 31.57
C TYR A 84 7.72 4.71 32.77
N GLN A 85 8.97 4.31 32.50
CA GLN A 85 9.98 4.10 33.52
C GLN A 85 11.27 4.86 33.14
N VAL A 86 11.94 5.45 34.12
CA VAL A 86 13.30 5.96 33.95
C VAL A 86 14.25 4.76 33.98
N LEU A 87 15.27 4.74 33.12
CA LEU A 87 16.32 3.71 33.18
C LEU A 87 17.10 3.82 34.50
N GLU A 88 16.62 3.10 35.53
CA GLU A 88 17.07 3.21 36.93
C GLU A 88 18.58 3.02 37.10
N LYS A 89 19.21 2.20 36.24
CA LYS A 89 20.64 1.88 36.33
C LYS A 89 21.56 3.08 36.21
N ASN A 90 21.12 4.17 35.57
CA ASN A 90 21.97 5.35 35.27
C ASN A 90 21.39 6.68 35.77
N PHE A 91 20.29 6.68 36.52
CA PHE A 91 19.76 7.90 37.14
C PHE A 91 20.65 8.26 38.35
N PRO A 92 21.11 9.52 38.51
CA PRO A 92 20.66 10.76 37.87
C PRO A 92 21.48 11.25 36.66
N ILE A 93 22.41 10.44 36.14
CA ILE A 93 23.32 10.85 35.04
C ILE A 93 22.57 10.87 33.70
N VAL A 94 21.64 9.92 33.50
CA VAL A 94 20.81 9.82 32.30
C VAL A 94 19.35 9.79 32.73
N ASP A 95 18.58 10.78 32.27
CA ASP A 95 17.15 10.97 32.55
C ASP A 95 16.26 10.41 31.42
N ARG A 96 16.75 9.42 30.68
CA ARG A 96 16.01 8.77 29.59
C ARG A 96 14.80 8.02 30.14
N ILE A 97 13.64 8.38 29.58
CA ILE A 97 12.36 7.72 29.84
C ILE A 97 12.10 6.68 28.76
N VAL A 98 11.67 5.49 29.17
CA VAL A 98 11.33 4.36 28.28
C VAL A 98 9.87 4.00 28.45
N CYS A 99 9.19 3.74 27.32
CA CYS A 99 7.81 3.28 27.31
C CYS A 99 7.74 1.80 27.71
N THR A 100 6.86 1.48 28.66
CA THR A 100 6.56 0.12 29.15
C THR A 100 5.11 -0.25 28.91
N ARG A 101 4.39 0.52 28.08
CA ARG A 101 2.98 0.29 27.75
C ARG A 101 2.81 -0.94 26.87
N GLU A 102 1.75 -1.68 27.15
CA GLU A 102 1.37 -2.87 26.39
C GLU A 102 1.00 -2.52 24.94
N THR A 103 1.19 -3.48 24.04
CA THR A 103 0.87 -3.34 22.61
C THR A 103 -0.60 -2.96 22.40
N ASP A 104 -1.50 -3.57 23.17
CA ASP A 104 -2.94 -3.36 23.05
C ASP A 104 -3.37 -1.94 23.45
N ASP A 105 -2.81 -1.40 24.53
CA ASP A 105 -3.04 -0.02 24.97
C ASP A 105 -2.55 0.99 23.91
N LEU A 106 -1.36 0.77 23.34
CA LEU A 106 -0.86 1.64 22.27
C LEU A 106 -1.72 1.55 21.00
N ILE A 107 -2.13 0.36 20.59
CA ILE A 107 -3.04 0.18 19.44
C ILE A 107 -4.39 0.86 19.72
N GLU A 108 -4.94 0.73 20.92
CA GLU A 108 -6.18 1.36 21.32
C GLU A 108 -6.06 2.89 21.29
N GLN A 109 -4.98 3.46 21.82
CA GLN A 109 -4.71 4.90 21.72
C GLN A 109 -4.63 5.35 20.26
N PHE A 110 -3.91 4.62 19.40
CA PHE A 110 -3.75 4.97 17.99
C PHE A 110 -5.09 5.02 17.22
N LYS A 111 -6.00 4.11 17.58
CA LYS A 111 -7.36 4.01 17.01
C LYS A 111 -8.30 5.07 17.56
N SER A 112 -8.39 5.17 18.89
CA SER A 112 -9.36 6.02 19.60
C SER A 112 -9.03 7.51 19.51
N ARG A 113 -7.75 7.87 19.38
CA ARG A 113 -7.27 9.24 19.31
C ARG A 113 -6.62 9.54 17.96
N PRO A 114 -7.42 9.91 16.94
CA PRO A 114 -6.92 10.14 15.58
C PRO A 114 -6.16 11.47 15.42
N ASP A 115 -5.91 12.20 16.50
CA ASP A 115 -5.17 13.46 16.47
C ASP A 115 -3.70 13.24 16.13
N VAL A 116 -3.10 14.20 15.42
CA VAL A 116 -1.74 14.10 14.89
C VAL A 116 -0.73 13.87 16.02
N VAL A 117 -0.89 14.55 17.14
CA VAL A 117 0.05 14.51 18.27
C VAL A 117 -0.02 13.16 18.98
N ALA A 118 -1.22 12.67 19.32
CA ALA A 118 -1.40 11.38 19.96
C ALA A 118 -0.88 10.24 19.09
N ARG A 119 -1.15 10.26 17.77
CA ARG A 119 -0.62 9.25 16.85
C ARG A 119 0.89 9.32 16.69
N SER A 120 1.47 10.52 16.59
CA SER A 120 2.92 10.69 16.57
C SER A 120 3.53 10.14 17.86
N ALA A 121 2.99 10.48 19.03
CA ALA A 121 3.46 9.96 20.31
C ALA A 121 3.38 8.43 20.38
N THR A 122 2.26 7.84 19.96
CA THR A 122 2.09 6.38 19.92
C THR A 122 3.07 5.68 18.97
N ILE A 123 3.33 6.25 17.79
CA ILE A 123 4.33 5.70 16.86
C ILE A 123 5.74 5.76 17.48
N LEU A 124 6.07 6.84 18.19
CA LEU A 124 7.35 6.97 18.89
C LEU A 124 7.45 6.01 20.08
N ASP A 125 6.36 5.80 20.82
CA ASP A 125 6.28 4.80 21.88
C ASP A 125 6.56 3.41 21.30
N PHE A 126 5.93 3.05 20.18
CA PHE A 126 6.21 1.81 19.45
C PHE A 126 7.68 1.72 19.05
N ALA A 127 8.23 2.75 18.38
CA ALA A 127 9.64 2.79 17.97
C ALA A 127 10.60 2.60 19.16
N SER A 128 10.29 3.17 20.32
CA SER A 128 11.12 3.07 21.52
C SER A 128 11.08 1.71 22.23
N SER A 129 10.08 0.88 21.91
CA SER A 129 9.77 -0.37 22.63
C SER A 129 9.75 -1.60 21.71
N LEU A 130 10.25 -1.50 20.48
CA LEU A 130 10.27 -2.62 19.53
C LEU A 130 11.05 -3.83 20.07
N THR A 131 12.13 -3.59 20.80
CA THR A 131 13.06 -4.61 21.32
C THR A 131 12.44 -5.56 22.33
N ILE A 132 11.41 -5.10 23.06
CA ILE A 132 10.72 -5.89 24.09
C ILE A 132 9.45 -6.57 23.58
N ARG A 133 9.05 -6.34 22.32
CA ARG A 133 7.81 -6.86 21.72
C ARG A 133 8.03 -8.19 21.01
N SER A 134 7.05 -9.09 21.12
CA SER A 134 7.03 -10.37 20.38
C SER A 134 6.79 -10.16 18.88
N ASP A 135 7.07 -11.16 18.06
CA ASP A 135 6.83 -11.10 16.61
C ASP A 135 5.34 -10.88 16.28
N GLU A 136 4.44 -11.56 16.99
CA GLU A 136 2.99 -11.40 16.85
C GLU A 136 2.54 -9.96 17.15
N ASP A 137 3.10 -9.36 18.20
CA ASP A 137 2.83 -7.96 18.56
C ASP A 137 3.34 -6.99 17.49
N LEU A 138 4.52 -7.26 16.91
CA LEU A 138 5.06 -6.46 15.82
C LEU A 138 4.20 -6.56 14.56
N VAL A 139 3.73 -7.77 14.20
CA VAL A 139 2.82 -7.96 13.06
C VAL A 139 1.51 -7.20 13.27
N ARG A 140 0.91 -7.29 14.46
CA ARG A 140 -0.32 -6.55 14.82
C ARG A 140 -0.11 -5.04 14.81
N MET A 141 1.00 -4.57 15.37
CA MET A 141 1.39 -3.16 15.35
C MET A 141 1.53 -2.66 13.92
N LEU A 142 2.33 -3.33 13.08
CA LEU A 142 2.57 -2.98 11.68
C LEU A 142 1.26 -2.95 10.89
N TYR A 143 0.39 -3.93 11.10
CA TYR A 143 -0.93 -3.95 10.49
C TYR A 143 -1.72 -2.67 10.82
N GLU A 144 -1.83 -2.31 12.11
CA GLU A 144 -2.64 -1.16 12.53
C GLU A 144 -2.04 0.19 12.11
N VAL A 145 -0.72 0.37 12.19
CA VAL A 145 -0.07 1.61 11.72
C VAL A 145 -0.13 1.72 10.20
N SER A 146 -0.16 0.61 9.47
CA SER A 146 -0.28 0.56 8.01
C SER A 146 -1.66 0.95 7.50
N ARG A 147 -2.71 0.85 8.34
CA ARG A 147 -4.07 1.31 7.98
C ARG A 147 -4.13 2.80 7.68
N LEU A 148 -3.06 3.55 7.95
CA LEU A 148 -2.96 4.95 7.53
C LEU A 148 -2.59 5.16 6.06
N PHE A 149 -2.31 4.11 5.30
CA PHE A 149 -1.86 4.20 3.92
C PHE A 149 -2.80 3.46 2.97
N THR A 150 -2.70 3.78 1.69
CA THR A 150 -3.44 3.13 0.60
C THR A 150 -2.45 2.81 -0.50
N PRO A 151 -2.64 1.70 -1.26
CA PRO A 151 -1.75 1.35 -2.38
C PRO A 151 -1.58 2.49 -3.39
N ASP A 152 -2.67 3.18 -3.75
CA ASP A 152 -2.70 4.33 -4.67
C ASP A 152 -2.22 5.65 -4.03
N GLY A 153 -1.87 5.62 -2.74
CA GLY A 153 -1.48 6.79 -1.97
C GLY A 153 0.00 7.17 -2.16
N ASN A 154 0.33 8.40 -1.75
CA ASN A 154 1.70 8.92 -1.78
C ASN A 154 2.56 8.52 -0.56
N GLY A 155 2.21 7.43 0.15
CA GLY A 155 2.93 7.00 1.35
C GLY A 155 2.84 8.00 2.52
N LEU A 156 3.98 8.44 3.06
CA LEU A 156 4.09 9.37 4.22
C LEU A 156 3.71 10.84 3.92
N ASN A 157 2.74 11.06 3.02
CA ASN A 157 2.27 12.36 2.59
C ASN A 157 1.32 13.00 3.61
N PHE A 158 1.90 13.53 4.70
CA PHE A 158 1.17 14.22 5.77
C PHE A 158 1.35 15.74 5.69
N ILE A 159 1.03 16.33 4.54
CA ILE A 159 1.19 17.77 4.30
C ILE A 159 0.29 18.59 5.23
N LYS A 160 0.91 19.43 6.07
CA LYS A 160 0.24 20.37 6.98
C LYS A 160 -0.02 21.70 6.30
N ASN A 161 1.04 22.27 5.71
CA ASN A 161 1.04 23.63 5.17
C ASN A 161 1.66 23.67 3.77
N VAL A 162 1.16 24.59 2.94
CA VAL A 162 1.81 24.97 1.68
C VAL A 162 2.29 26.42 1.82
N VAL A 163 3.60 26.62 1.78
CA VAL A 163 4.23 27.93 2.00
C VAL A 163 4.55 28.57 0.66
N ILE A 164 4.01 29.76 0.40
CA ILE A 164 4.24 30.54 -0.81
C ILE A 164 5.13 31.75 -0.46
N LYS A 165 6.44 31.54 -0.44
CA LYS A 165 7.43 32.61 -0.19
C LYS A 165 8.14 33.09 -1.45
N TYR A 166 8.39 32.20 -2.41
CA TYR A 166 9.24 32.45 -3.59
C TYR A 166 8.49 32.26 -4.92
N GLY A 167 7.19 32.57 -4.95
CA GLY A 167 6.32 32.40 -6.11
C GLY A 167 5.61 31.05 -6.15
N ARG A 168 6.36 29.94 -6.32
CA ARG A 168 5.77 28.59 -6.23
C ARG A 168 5.63 28.16 -4.76
N GLY A 169 4.48 27.58 -4.41
CA GLY A 169 4.26 27.00 -3.09
C GLY A 169 5.06 25.72 -2.90
N TYR A 170 5.63 25.51 -1.72
CA TYR A 170 6.23 24.24 -1.31
C TYR A 170 5.50 23.66 -0.09
N ALA A 171 5.37 22.34 -0.06
CA ALA A 171 4.65 21.65 1.02
C ALA A 171 5.57 21.36 2.21
N VAL A 172 5.01 21.48 3.41
CA VAL A 172 5.64 21.15 4.70
C VAL A 172 4.74 20.13 5.42
N ASN A 173 5.33 19.03 5.85
CA ASN A 173 4.62 17.94 6.51
C ASN A 173 4.44 18.21 8.02
N ASN A 174 3.53 17.50 8.66
CA ASN A 174 3.40 17.48 10.11
C ASN A 174 4.37 16.46 10.76
N GLU A 175 4.29 16.32 12.07
CA GLU A 175 5.13 15.46 12.91
C GLU A 175 4.95 13.95 12.63
N LEU A 176 3.86 13.53 11.97
CA LEU A 176 3.66 12.10 11.66
C LEU A 176 4.70 11.59 10.67
N THR A 177 5.07 12.39 9.65
CA THR A 177 6.12 11.97 8.72
C THR A 177 7.41 11.67 9.47
N THR A 178 7.81 12.51 10.43
CA THR A 178 9.02 12.29 11.24
C THR A 178 8.87 11.09 12.16
N ALA A 179 7.71 10.90 12.81
CA ALA A 179 7.48 9.75 13.67
C ALA A 179 7.57 8.41 12.90
N TYR A 180 7.01 8.34 11.69
CA TYR A 180 7.13 7.15 10.83
C TYR A 180 8.56 6.91 10.34
N ILE A 181 9.32 7.97 10.01
CA ILE A 181 10.74 7.82 9.68
C ILE A 181 11.50 7.22 10.88
N GLN A 182 11.28 7.75 12.09
CA GLN A 182 11.91 7.21 13.30
C GLN A 182 11.47 5.79 13.64
N LEU A 183 10.24 5.40 13.29
CA LEU A 183 9.80 4.01 13.40
C LEU A 183 10.56 3.10 12.44
N VAL A 184 10.77 3.52 11.19
CA VAL A 184 11.56 2.74 10.22
C VAL A 184 13.01 2.66 10.66
N ASP A 185 13.61 3.76 11.11
CA ASP A 185 14.97 3.78 11.66
C ASP A 185 15.10 2.81 12.85
N ALA A 186 14.10 2.76 13.73
CA ALA A 186 14.09 1.81 14.86
C ALA A 186 13.89 0.35 14.44
N LEU A 187 13.09 0.09 13.39
CA LEU A 187 12.95 -1.25 12.79
C LEU A 187 14.26 -1.69 12.12
N GLU A 188 14.95 -0.76 11.47
CA GLU A 188 16.27 -0.97 10.87
C GLU A 188 17.30 -1.34 11.95
N THR A 189 17.40 -0.56 13.04
CA THR A 189 18.26 -0.93 14.18
C THR A 189 17.90 -2.29 14.76
N LEU A 190 16.61 -2.58 14.95
CA LEU A 190 16.17 -3.86 15.50
C LEU A 190 16.56 -5.04 14.60
N PHE A 191 16.29 -4.96 13.29
CA PHE A 191 16.37 -6.11 12.39
C PHE A 191 17.67 -6.18 11.57
N ALA A 192 18.45 -5.11 11.50
CA ALA A 192 19.78 -5.12 10.88
C ALA A 192 20.89 -5.29 11.93
N GLU A 193 20.75 -4.65 13.10
CA GLU A 193 21.84 -4.58 14.10
C GLU A 193 21.61 -5.47 15.33
N GLU A 194 20.46 -5.36 15.99
CA GLU A 194 20.27 -5.95 17.33
C GLU A 194 19.76 -7.41 17.32
N GLN A 195 18.76 -7.71 16.50
CA GLN A 195 18.03 -8.99 16.45
C GLN A 195 17.73 -9.44 14.99
N PRO A 196 18.76 -9.61 14.13
CA PRO A 196 18.55 -9.90 12.71
C PRO A 196 17.84 -11.24 12.44
N ASP A 197 18.03 -12.23 13.31
CA ASP A 197 17.44 -13.56 13.18
C ASP A 197 15.90 -13.56 13.21
N ARG A 198 15.27 -12.50 13.76
CA ARG A 198 13.81 -12.39 13.83
C ARG A 198 13.16 -12.28 12.45
N LEU A 199 13.87 -11.71 11.47
CA LEU A 199 13.37 -11.66 10.10
C LEU A 199 13.30 -13.04 9.43
N ALA A 200 13.87 -14.10 10.04
CA ALA A 200 13.66 -15.47 9.57
C ALA A 200 12.21 -15.95 9.77
N ASN A 201 11.37 -15.22 10.50
CA ASN A 201 9.93 -15.46 10.58
C ASN A 201 9.21 -14.92 9.32
N PRO A 202 8.64 -15.78 8.45
CA PRO A 202 8.04 -15.36 7.18
C PRO A 202 6.87 -14.38 7.31
N GLU A 203 6.08 -14.48 8.39
CA GLU A 203 4.93 -13.59 8.62
C GLU A 203 5.41 -12.18 8.98
N LEU A 204 6.39 -12.09 9.88
CA LEU A 204 7.00 -10.82 10.26
C LEU A 204 7.73 -10.18 9.07
N PHE A 205 8.50 -10.97 8.30
CA PHE A 205 9.18 -10.51 7.09
C PHE A 205 8.18 -9.91 6.08
N SER A 206 7.10 -10.63 5.79
CA SER A 206 6.05 -10.18 4.87
C SER A 206 5.35 -8.91 5.37
N SER A 207 5.09 -8.82 6.68
CA SER A 207 4.49 -7.64 7.30
C SER A 207 5.37 -6.40 7.19
N VAL A 208 6.68 -6.53 7.44
CA VAL A 208 7.67 -5.46 7.27
C VAL A 208 7.75 -5.04 5.80
N LEU A 209 7.84 -6.00 4.86
CA LEU A 209 7.90 -5.71 3.43
C LEU A 209 6.66 -4.95 2.94
N ASN A 210 5.47 -5.40 3.35
CA ASN A 210 4.20 -4.75 3.04
C ASN A 210 4.09 -3.35 3.64
N PHE A 211 4.59 -3.14 4.86
CA PHE A 211 4.64 -1.82 5.46
C PHE A 211 5.54 -0.87 4.65
N LEU A 212 6.75 -1.29 4.29
CA LEU A 212 7.69 -0.51 3.48
C LEU A 212 7.12 -0.16 2.09
N SER A 213 6.38 -1.08 1.48
CA SER A 213 5.73 -0.88 0.18
C SER A 213 4.56 0.12 0.25
N LEU A 214 3.78 0.10 1.33
CA LEU A 214 2.66 1.01 1.55
C LEU A 214 3.11 2.45 1.84
N ILE A 215 4.21 2.62 2.59
CA ILE A 215 4.75 3.96 2.89
C ILE A 215 5.55 4.56 1.74
N LYS A 216 5.80 3.80 0.66
CA LYS A 216 6.59 4.22 -0.51
C LYS A 216 8.00 4.65 -0.12
N VAL A 217 8.70 3.78 0.61
CA VAL A 217 10.00 4.09 1.24
C VAL A 217 11.06 4.58 0.25
N PHE A 218 11.12 3.98 -0.94
CA PHE A 218 12.08 4.33 -1.99
C PHE A 218 11.65 5.49 -2.91
N GLU A 219 10.47 6.07 -2.68
CA GLU A 219 9.97 7.24 -3.41
C GLU A 219 9.66 8.43 -2.49
N PRO A 220 10.62 8.89 -1.65
CA PRO A 220 10.37 9.87 -0.60
C PRO A 220 9.92 11.25 -1.13
N ASN A 221 10.14 11.54 -2.40
CA ASN A 221 9.57 12.71 -3.07
C ASN A 221 8.03 12.74 -3.05
N LYS A 222 7.37 11.57 -3.08
CA LYS A 222 5.90 11.46 -2.98
C LYS A 222 5.40 11.98 -1.63
N TRP A 223 6.17 11.83 -0.55
CA TRP A 223 5.82 12.32 0.79
C TRP A 223 5.69 13.84 0.87
N TYR A 224 6.38 14.56 -0.02
CA TYR A 224 6.39 16.01 -0.08
C TYR A 224 5.62 16.60 -1.26
N THR A 225 4.96 15.75 -2.05
CA THR A 225 4.25 16.15 -3.28
C THR A 225 2.79 16.48 -2.98
N ALA A 226 2.43 17.77 -2.99
CA ALA A 226 1.05 18.21 -2.74
C ALA A 226 0.07 17.95 -3.89
N ASN A 227 0.60 17.94 -5.11
CA ASN A 227 -0.13 17.70 -6.34
C ASN A 227 0.73 16.81 -7.25
N PRO A 228 0.25 15.61 -7.63
CA PRO A 228 0.95 14.69 -8.55
C PRO A 228 1.37 15.35 -9.87
N ASN A 229 0.62 16.35 -10.34
CA ASN A 229 0.92 17.09 -11.57
C ASN A 229 2.14 18.02 -11.48
N THR A 230 2.66 18.24 -10.27
CA THR A 230 3.86 19.03 -9.98
C THR A 230 4.66 18.30 -8.88
N PRO A 231 5.37 17.21 -9.23
CA PRO A 231 6.13 16.44 -8.25
C PRO A 231 7.19 17.31 -7.58
N SER A 232 7.42 17.05 -6.30
CA SER A 232 8.44 17.71 -5.48
C SER A 232 9.73 16.91 -5.51
N ASN A 233 10.88 17.58 -5.49
CA ASN A 233 12.20 16.92 -5.41
C ASN A 233 12.85 17.14 -4.04
N ARG A 234 12.03 17.27 -2.98
CA ARG A 234 12.54 17.64 -1.66
C ARG A 234 13.48 16.59 -1.05
N ALA A 235 13.33 15.33 -1.41
CA ALA A 235 14.19 14.25 -0.94
C ALA A 235 15.44 14.07 -1.82
N ASP A 236 15.37 14.36 -3.12
CA ASP A 236 16.50 14.13 -4.02
C ASP A 236 17.33 15.38 -4.34
N TYR A 237 16.82 16.58 -4.02
CA TYR A 237 17.52 17.84 -4.28
C TYR A 237 18.12 18.43 -3.01
N ARG A 238 19.41 18.78 -3.05
CA ARG A 238 20.11 19.52 -2.00
C ARG A 238 20.93 20.66 -2.62
N HIS A 239 21.00 21.81 -1.94
CA HIS A 239 21.84 22.92 -2.37
C HIS A 239 22.82 23.36 -1.26
N PRO A 240 24.08 23.71 -1.58
CA PRO A 240 25.08 24.16 -0.60
C PRO A 240 24.65 25.37 0.24
N ARG A 241 23.75 26.21 -0.28
CA ARG A 241 23.13 27.34 0.45
C ARG A 241 22.20 26.91 1.61
N GLY A 242 22.05 25.61 1.85
CA GLY A 242 21.26 25.07 2.95
C GLY A 242 19.84 24.64 2.58
N VAL A 243 19.48 24.63 1.29
CA VAL A 243 18.16 24.14 0.85
C VAL A 243 18.11 22.62 1.02
N ASN A 244 17.02 22.14 1.63
CA ASN A 244 16.73 20.74 1.89
C ASN A 244 17.77 19.98 2.75
N ARG A 245 18.62 20.70 3.50
CA ARG A 245 19.74 20.11 4.24
C ARG A 245 19.36 18.94 5.16
N THR A 246 18.19 18.98 5.78
CA THR A 246 17.74 17.98 6.79
C THR A 246 16.84 16.89 6.23
N ILE A 247 16.48 16.96 4.96
CA ILE A 247 15.43 16.12 4.35
C ILE A 247 15.90 15.41 3.07
N SER A 248 16.97 15.92 2.44
CA SER A 248 17.49 15.35 1.21
C SER A 248 18.39 14.16 1.52
N PHE A 249 18.33 13.11 0.70
CA PHE A 249 19.18 11.92 0.80
C PHE A 249 19.08 11.22 2.16
N GLN A 250 17.88 11.20 2.74
CA GLN A 250 17.59 10.31 3.87
C GLN A 250 17.52 8.89 3.33
N ARG A 251 18.31 7.97 3.91
CA ARG A 251 18.40 6.56 3.51
C ARG A 251 17.46 5.70 4.33
N VAL A 252 16.22 6.15 4.48
CA VAL A 252 15.23 5.53 5.38
C VAL A 252 14.93 4.12 4.88
N GLY A 253 15.21 3.09 5.68
CA GLY A 253 14.89 1.70 5.35
C GLY A 253 15.72 1.10 4.21
N GLU A 254 16.80 1.76 3.76
CA GLU A 254 17.70 1.20 2.74
C GLU A 254 18.42 -0.02 3.31
N GLU A 255 19.01 0.08 4.50
CA GLU A 255 19.76 -1.01 5.13
C GLU A 255 18.84 -2.15 5.58
N LEU A 256 17.64 -1.82 6.07
CA LEU A 256 16.63 -2.84 6.38
C LEU A 256 16.24 -3.65 5.14
N PHE A 257 16.00 -2.98 4.02
CA PHE A 257 15.66 -3.65 2.77
C PHE A 257 16.83 -4.48 2.23
N ASP A 258 18.06 -3.96 2.28
CA ASP A 258 19.27 -4.69 1.89
C ASP A 258 19.44 -5.96 2.75
N GLN A 259 19.18 -5.88 4.06
CA GLN A 259 19.22 -7.05 4.95
C GLN A 259 18.14 -8.09 4.58
N MET A 260 16.92 -7.63 4.24
CA MET A 260 15.85 -8.52 3.77
C MET A 260 16.23 -9.22 2.46
N VAL A 261 16.89 -8.51 1.54
CA VAL A 261 17.42 -9.09 0.30
C VAL A 261 18.54 -10.08 0.59
N CYS A 262 19.49 -9.75 1.47
CA CYS A 262 20.58 -10.64 1.88
C CYS A 262 20.04 -11.95 2.49
N LEU A 263 19.01 -11.90 3.34
CA LEU A 263 18.39 -13.11 3.89
C LEU A 263 17.84 -14.05 2.81
N LEU A 264 17.33 -13.51 1.71
CA LEU A 264 16.83 -14.30 0.58
C LEU A 264 17.96 -14.85 -0.30
N LEU A 265 18.99 -14.05 -0.53
CA LEU A 265 20.06 -14.33 -1.48
C LEU A 265 21.28 -15.04 -0.87
N ASN A 266 21.39 -15.15 0.45
CA ASN A 266 22.53 -15.74 1.14
C ASN A 266 22.77 -17.20 0.68
N ASP A 267 23.70 -17.35 -0.26
CA ASP A 267 24.17 -18.61 -0.85
C ASP A 267 25.33 -19.26 -0.05
N HIS A 268 25.88 -18.54 0.94
CA HIS A 268 27.11 -18.95 1.63
C HIS A 268 26.92 -19.82 2.87
N GLU A 269 25.72 -19.88 3.45
CA GLU A 269 25.35 -20.87 4.46
C GLU A 269 23.90 -21.28 4.19
N THR A 270 23.52 -22.51 4.55
CA THR A 270 22.22 -23.13 4.25
C THR A 270 20.96 -22.34 4.65
N GLY A 271 21.08 -21.16 5.28
CA GLY A 271 20.01 -20.36 5.86
C GLY A 271 19.04 -19.70 4.86
N GLY A 272 19.50 -19.17 3.72
CA GLY A 272 18.62 -18.48 2.76
C GLY A 272 17.64 -19.44 2.06
N LYS A 273 18.15 -20.61 1.63
CA LYS A 273 17.31 -21.70 1.12
C LYS A 273 16.35 -22.24 2.19
N GLN A 274 16.82 -22.33 3.44
CA GLN A 274 16.01 -22.82 4.56
C GLN A 274 14.85 -21.87 4.91
N PHE A 275 15.04 -20.55 4.85
CA PHE A 275 13.96 -19.57 5.03
C PHE A 275 12.87 -19.73 3.97
N LEU A 276 13.26 -19.81 2.69
CA LEU A 276 12.35 -19.96 1.57
C LEU A 276 11.64 -21.32 1.54
N GLU A 277 12.29 -22.37 2.06
CA GLU A 277 11.68 -23.68 2.28
C GLU A 277 10.54 -23.62 3.32
N TRP A 278 10.69 -22.85 4.39
CA TRP A 278 9.66 -22.65 5.42
C TRP A 278 8.48 -21.79 4.97
N CYS A 279 8.65 -20.98 3.93
CA CYS A 279 7.57 -20.18 3.38
C CYS A 279 6.50 -21.07 2.71
N THR A 280 5.23 -20.76 2.95
CA THR A 280 4.12 -21.33 2.17
C THR A 280 4.10 -20.76 0.76
N LEU A 281 3.37 -21.39 -0.17
CA LEU A 281 3.21 -20.84 -1.52
C LEU A 281 2.61 -19.42 -1.48
N SER A 282 1.60 -19.21 -0.63
CA SER A 282 0.97 -17.91 -0.43
C SER A 282 1.98 -16.85 0.01
N GLN A 283 2.83 -17.19 0.97
CA GLN A 283 3.88 -16.28 1.45
C GLN A 283 4.88 -15.98 0.34
N LEU A 284 5.29 -16.96 -0.46
CA LEU A 284 6.20 -16.70 -1.60
C LEU A 284 5.57 -15.78 -2.64
N ILE A 285 4.26 -15.90 -2.91
CA ILE A 285 3.51 -14.98 -3.78
C ILE A 285 3.49 -13.57 -3.17
N ASP A 286 3.22 -13.47 -1.86
CA ASP A 286 3.18 -12.20 -1.14
C ASP A 286 4.56 -11.53 -1.11
N LEU A 287 5.64 -12.29 -0.94
CA LEU A 287 7.01 -11.80 -1.04
C LEU A 287 7.30 -11.27 -2.44
N LEU A 288 6.99 -12.03 -3.49
CA LEU A 288 7.21 -11.60 -4.87
C LEU A 288 6.47 -10.29 -5.18
N GLY A 289 5.19 -10.21 -4.83
CA GLY A 289 4.38 -9.00 -4.99
C GLY A 289 4.87 -7.84 -4.11
N GLY A 290 5.32 -8.13 -2.89
CA GLY A 290 5.88 -7.17 -1.96
C GLY A 290 7.16 -6.53 -2.49
N PHE A 291 8.12 -7.32 -2.97
CA PHE A 291 9.34 -6.82 -3.58
C PHE A 291 9.06 -5.99 -4.83
N ALA A 292 8.12 -6.43 -5.66
CA ALA A 292 7.67 -5.65 -6.80
C ALA A 292 7.06 -4.30 -6.39
N ALA A 293 6.24 -4.28 -5.33
CA ALA A 293 5.57 -3.08 -4.84
C ALA A 293 6.50 -2.08 -4.14
N VAL A 294 7.64 -2.55 -3.62
CA VAL A 294 8.70 -1.71 -3.03
C VAL A 294 9.58 -1.08 -4.13
N GLY A 295 9.83 -1.81 -5.22
CA GLY A 295 10.54 -1.31 -6.40
C GLY A 295 9.87 -0.08 -7.02
N LYS A 296 10.68 0.91 -7.43
CA LYS A 296 10.16 2.19 -7.99
C LYS A 296 9.46 2.01 -9.33
N ASP A 297 9.87 0.99 -10.07
CA ASP A 297 9.40 0.57 -11.38
C ASP A 297 8.30 -0.50 -11.30
N GLY A 298 7.92 -0.94 -10.09
CA GLY A 298 6.91 -1.97 -9.90
C GLY A 298 7.40 -3.38 -10.19
N LEU A 299 8.71 -3.59 -10.26
CA LEU A 299 9.35 -4.87 -10.57
C LEU A 299 10.29 -5.29 -9.43
N PRO A 300 10.37 -6.58 -9.09
CA PRO A 300 11.34 -7.08 -8.13
C PRO A 300 12.75 -7.05 -8.73
N ASP A 301 13.77 -6.93 -7.89
CA ASP A 301 15.17 -7.05 -8.30
C ASP A 301 15.42 -8.40 -9.02
N GLY A 302 16.32 -8.39 -10.01
CA GLY A 302 16.58 -9.54 -10.87
C GLY A 302 17.01 -10.80 -10.13
N GLU A 303 17.86 -10.67 -9.11
CA GLU A 303 18.35 -11.80 -8.32
C GLU A 303 17.27 -12.32 -7.38
N VAL A 304 16.57 -11.41 -6.67
CA VAL A 304 15.44 -11.76 -5.78
C VAL A 304 14.35 -12.48 -6.56
N LYS A 305 13.98 -11.94 -7.72
CA LYS A 305 13.04 -12.57 -8.65
C LYS A 305 13.48 -13.98 -9.02
N HIS A 306 14.74 -14.15 -9.42
CA HIS A 306 15.25 -15.45 -9.84
C HIS A 306 15.16 -16.48 -8.71
N THR A 307 15.61 -16.12 -7.52
CA THR A 307 15.60 -16.99 -6.34
C THR A 307 14.17 -17.39 -5.94
N LEU A 308 13.25 -16.42 -5.84
CA LEU A 308 11.84 -16.70 -5.53
C LEU A 308 11.20 -17.60 -6.59
N MET A 309 11.45 -17.33 -7.88
CA MET A 309 10.92 -18.16 -8.96
C MET A 309 11.46 -19.58 -8.93
N GLN A 310 12.75 -19.77 -8.65
CA GLN A 310 13.33 -21.11 -8.49
C GLN A 310 12.68 -21.87 -7.33
N THR A 311 12.43 -21.22 -6.20
CA THR A 311 11.76 -21.87 -5.05
C THR A 311 10.29 -22.18 -5.37
N ILE A 312 9.56 -21.26 -6.00
CA ILE A 312 8.18 -21.48 -6.42
C ILE A 312 8.13 -22.66 -7.40
N ASP A 313 8.99 -22.66 -8.42
CA ASP A 313 9.12 -23.77 -9.37
C ASP A 313 9.46 -25.09 -8.66
N ALA A 314 10.37 -25.07 -7.70
CA ALA A 314 10.75 -26.27 -6.94
C ALA A 314 9.56 -26.80 -6.11
N LYS A 315 8.79 -25.92 -5.45
CA LYS A 315 7.58 -26.30 -4.69
C LYS A 315 6.48 -26.83 -5.60
N LEU A 316 6.28 -26.22 -6.78
CA LEU A 316 5.31 -26.67 -7.77
C LEU A 316 5.73 -27.97 -8.49
N ARG A 317 7.04 -28.23 -8.62
CA ARG A 317 7.60 -29.44 -9.27
C ARG A 317 7.96 -30.56 -8.30
N ALA A 318 7.94 -30.31 -6.99
CA ALA A 318 8.03 -31.37 -6.00
C ALA A 318 6.93 -32.39 -6.29
N SER A 319 7.29 -33.68 -6.30
CA SER A 319 6.63 -34.81 -6.99
C SER A 319 5.13 -35.04 -6.72
N GLU A 320 4.49 -34.23 -5.89
CA GLU A 320 3.12 -34.38 -5.42
C GLU A 320 2.38 -33.03 -5.23
N TYR A 321 2.79 -31.92 -5.86
CA TYR A 321 1.96 -30.71 -5.86
C TYR A 321 0.74 -30.90 -6.75
N THR A 322 -0.23 -31.59 -6.18
CA THR A 322 -1.51 -31.90 -6.80
C THR A 322 -2.53 -30.95 -6.21
N ILE A 323 -3.18 -30.16 -7.06
CA ILE A 323 -4.27 -29.30 -6.62
C ILE A 323 -5.45 -30.21 -6.25
N ARG A 324 -5.86 -30.14 -4.98
CA ARG A 324 -6.93 -30.92 -4.34
C ARG A 324 -8.11 -30.06 -3.96
N THR A 325 -7.89 -28.76 -3.76
CA THR A 325 -8.95 -27.84 -3.34
C THR A 325 -9.06 -26.65 -4.27
N ARG A 326 -10.24 -26.01 -4.25
CA ARG A 326 -10.48 -24.76 -4.95
C ARG A 326 -9.57 -23.62 -4.45
N ALA A 327 -9.29 -23.58 -3.15
CA ALA A 327 -8.40 -22.57 -2.57
C ALA A 327 -6.97 -22.68 -3.12
N GLU A 328 -6.46 -23.91 -3.29
CA GLU A 328 -5.16 -24.15 -3.93
C GLU A 328 -5.17 -23.74 -5.41
N LEU A 329 -6.28 -23.93 -6.13
CA LEU A 329 -6.40 -23.43 -7.51
C LEU A 329 -6.40 -21.88 -7.55
N GLU A 330 -7.16 -21.23 -6.67
CA GLU A 330 -7.20 -19.77 -6.56
C GLU A 330 -5.83 -19.20 -6.17
N GLU A 331 -5.07 -19.89 -5.32
CA GLU A 331 -3.69 -19.53 -4.99
C GLU A 331 -2.76 -19.59 -6.22
N VAL A 332 -2.93 -20.61 -7.07
CA VAL A 332 -2.18 -20.75 -8.33
C VAL A 332 -2.59 -19.70 -9.37
N GLU A 333 -3.87 -19.31 -9.42
CA GLU A 333 -4.36 -18.20 -10.25
C GLU A 333 -3.81 -16.85 -9.78
N ARG A 334 -3.75 -16.65 -8.46
CA ARG A 334 -3.15 -15.47 -7.84
C ARG A 334 -1.65 -15.38 -8.10
N LEU A 335 -0.93 -16.51 -8.08
CA LEU A 335 0.45 -16.57 -8.55
C LEU A 335 0.54 -16.10 -10.00
N PHE A 336 -0.30 -16.63 -10.89
CA PHE A 336 -0.29 -16.24 -12.30
C PHE A 336 -0.56 -14.74 -12.50
N LEU A 337 -1.51 -14.16 -11.76
CA LEU A 337 -1.74 -12.72 -11.75
C LEU A 337 -0.52 -11.94 -11.25
N THR A 338 0.08 -12.37 -10.15
CA THR A 338 1.27 -11.71 -9.58
C THR A 338 2.44 -11.73 -10.56
N LEU A 339 2.66 -12.86 -11.25
CA LEU A 339 3.66 -12.99 -12.32
C LEU A 339 3.35 -12.04 -13.47
N ALA A 340 2.09 -11.98 -13.92
CA ALA A 340 1.67 -11.06 -14.97
C ALA A 340 1.89 -9.60 -14.59
N LEU A 341 1.60 -9.21 -13.34
CA LEU A 341 1.84 -7.86 -12.82
C LEU A 341 3.34 -7.54 -12.78
N CYS A 342 4.18 -8.50 -12.41
CA CYS A 342 5.65 -8.37 -12.36
C CYS A 342 6.35 -8.54 -13.74
N ASP A 343 5.60 -8.53 -14.85
CA ASP A 343 6.12 -8.77 -16.21
C ASP A 343 6.94 -10.08 -16.35
N ILE A 344 6.52 -11.13 -15.64
CA ILE A 344 7.09 -12.48 -15.73
C ILE A 344 6.15 -13.36 -16.55
N HIS A 345 6.67 -13.92 -17.63
CA HIS A 345 5.90 -14.79 -18.52
C HIS A 345 6.17 -16.26 -18.21
N GLU A 346 5.21 -16.93 -17.56
CA GLU A 346 5.27 -18.36 -17.25
C GLU A 346 4.28 -19.14 -18.11
N THR A 347 4.75 -19.63 -19.27
CA THR A 347 3.90 -20.31 -20.26
C THR A 347 3.36 -21.64 -19.74
N GLY A 348 4.16 -22.40 -18.99
CA GLY A 348 3.74 -23.69 -18.42
C GLY A 348 2.53 -23.54 -17.50
N LEU A 349 2.54 -22.52 -16.64
CA LEU A 349 1.42 -22.21 -15.73
C LEU A 349 0.18 -21.72 -16.49
N LEU A 350 0.35 -20.87 -17.50
CA LEU A 350 -0.76 -20.44 -18.36
C LEU A 350 -1.41 -21.64 -19.07
N HIS A 351 -0.62 -22.55 -19.62
CA HIS A 351 -1.12 -23.74 -20.31
C HIS A 351 -1.86 -24.70 -19.38
N PHE A 352 -1.35 -24.87 -18.15
CA PHE A 352 -2.07 -25.59 -17.10
C PHE A 352 -3.46 -24.98 -16.85
N LEU A 353 -3.51 -23.65 -16.63
CA LEU A 353 -4.75 -22.93 -16.36
C LEU A 353 -5.72 -22.92 -17.56
N LEU A 354 -5.25 -23.03 -18.79
CA LEU A 354 -6.13 -23.14 -19.96
C LEU A 354 -6.79 -24.53 -20.13
N ALA A 355 -6.35 -25.54 -19.38
CA ALA A 355 -6.82 -26.93 -19.46
C ALA A 355 -6.81 -27.51 -20.89
N ASP A 356 -5.88 -27.05 -21.74
CA ASP A 356 -5.73 -27.48 -23.14
C ASP A 356 -4.44 -28.30 -23.29
N ARG A 357 -4.48 -29.53 -22.76
CA ARG A 357 -3.33 -30.46 -22.74
C ARG A 357 -2.96 -30.96 -24.14
N GLU A 358 -3.89 -30.94 -25.10
CA GLU A 358 -3.66 -31.40 -26.47
C GLU A 358 -2.90 -30.36 -27.30
N ARG A 359 -3.20 -29.06 -27.12
CA ARG A 359 -2.49 -27.99 -27.84
C ARG A 359 -1.22 -27.52 -27.14
N PHE A 360 -1.07 -27.78 -25.83
CA PHE A 360 0.04 -27.25 -25.03
C PHE A 360 0.59 -28.30 -24.03
N PRO A 361 1.45 -29.23 -24.47
CA PRO A 361 1.88 -30.41 -23.70
C PRO A 361 2.90 -30.13 -22.58
N GLU A 362 3.29 -28.88 -22.34
CA GLU A 362 4.44 -28.54 -21.47
C GLU A 362 4.12 -28.43 -19.97
N SER A 363 2.85 -28.53 -19.56
CA SER A 363 2.47 -28.39 -18.14
C SER A 363 2.85 -29.63 -17.31
N LYS A 364 3.75 -29.45 -16.34
CA LYS A 364 4.09 -30.46 -15.31
C LYS A 364 3.17 -30.46 -14.08
N LEU A 365 2.25 -29.48 -13.98
CA LEU A 365 1.25 -29.41 -12.91
C LEU A 365 0.09 -30.37 -13.21
N SER A 366 -0.39 -31.08 -12.20
CA SER A 366 -1.52 -32.01 -12.30
C SER A 366 -2.63 -31.65 -11.31
N LEU A 367 -3.87 -31.85 -11.76
CA LEU A 367 -5.08 -31.81 -10.95
C LEU A 367 -5.24 -33.18 -10.28
N ALA A 368 -5.66 -33.25 -9.02
CA ALA A 368 -6.08 -34.52 -8.41
C ALA A 368 -7.32 -35.00 -9.15
N GLU A 369 -7.35 -36.24 -9.60
CA GLU A 369 -8.60 -36.84 -10.06
C GLU A 369 -9.37 -37.42 -8.86
N PRO A 370 -10.68 -37.15 -8.69
CA PRO A 370 -11.51 -36.22 -9.45
C PRO A 370 -11.70 -34.89 -8.67
N LEU A 371 -11.03 -33.82 -9.10
CA LEU A 371 -11.60 -32.49 -8.92
C LEU A 371 -12.90 -32.48 -9.73
N SER A 372 -14.02 -32.32 -9.06
CA SER A 372 -15.33 -32.29 -9.70
C SER A 372 -15.40 -31.20 -10.77
N ASP A 373 -16.34 -31.30 -11.73
CA ASP A 373 -16.66 -30.23 -12.70
C ASP A 373 -16.87 -28.83 -12.08
N HIS A 374 -17.16 -28.77 -10.77
CA HIS A 374 -17.33 -27.55 -9.98
C HIS A 374 -15.98 -26.92 -9.55
N GLU A 375 -14.91 -27.70 -9.48
CA GLU A 375 -13.60 -27.32 -8.95
C GLU A 375 -12.60 -26.91 -10.05
N GLU A 376 -12.86 -27.25 -11.32
CA GLU A 376 -12.05 -26.76 -12.46
C GLU A 376 -12.35 -25.31 -12.88
N ARG A 377 -13.23 -24.61 -12.16
CA ARG A 377 -13.67 -23.26 -12.55
C ARG A 377 -12.64 -22.20 -12.19
N ARG A 378 -12.27 -21.41 -13.19
CA ARG A 378 -11.37 -20.28 -13.04
C ARG A 378 -11.98 -19.12 -12.26
N GLY A 379 -11.15 -18.48 -11.45
CA GLY A 379 -11.44 -17.28 -10.68
C GLY A 379 -11.12 -15.99 -11.43
N PRO A 380 -11.41 -14.82 -10.82
CA PRO A 380 -11.20 -13.51 -11.43
C PRO A 380 -9.72 -13.21 -11.71
N ASP A 381 -8.81 -13.65 -10.83
CA ASP A 381 -7.37 -13.38 -10.97
C ASP A 381 -6.81 -13.91 -12.29
N PHE A 382 -7.23 -15.11 -12.70
CA PHE A 382 -6.86 -15.68 -13.99
C PHE A 382 -7.32 -14.82 -15.17
N PHE A 383 -8.59 -14.37 -15.17
CA PHE A 383 -9.13 -13.58 -16.27
C PHE A 383 -8.47 -12.19 -16.37
N SER A 384 -8.23 -11.53 -15.24
CA SER A 384 -7.49 -10.26 -15.19
C SER A 384 -6.04 -10.43 -15.63
N ALA A 385 -5.37 -11.53 -15.26
CA ALA A 385 -4.01 -11.81 -15.71
C ALA A 385 -3.93 -12.01 -17.25
N VAL A 386 -4.88 -12.76 -17.83
CA VAL A 386 -4.94 -12.99 -19.29
C VAL A 386 -5.25 -11.70 -20.06
N ALA A 387 -5.91 -10.71 -19.46
CA ALA A 387 -6.14 -9.43 -20.12
C ALA A 387 -4.82 -8.77 -20.59
N LYS A 388 -3.72 -8.96 -19.85
CA LYS A 388 -2.37 -8.48 -20.19
C LYS A 388 -1.67 -9.31 -21.29
N VAL A 389 -2.12 -10.53 -21.54
CA VAL A 389 -1.56 -11.42 -22.57
C VAL A 389 -1.92 -10.91 -23.96
N LYS A 390 -0.94 -10.89 -24.88
CA LYS A 390 -1.13 -10.39 -26.25
C LYS A 390 -1.61 -11.44 -27.25
N ASP A 391 -1.51 -12.72 -26.90
CA ASP A 391 -1.88 -13.84 -27.76
C ASP A 391 -3.41 -13.96 -27.89
N GLU A 392 -3.91 -13.78 -29.11
CA GLU A 392 -5.34 -13.86 -29.42
C GLU A 392 -5.90 -15.28 -29.30
N THR A 393 -5.09 -16.32 -29.52
CA THR A 393 -5.54 -17.71 -29.38
C THR A 393 -5.83 -18.03 -27.91
N VAL A 394 -4.94 -17.59 -27.01
CA VAL A 394 -5.11 -17.68 -25.56
C VAL A 394 -6.34 -16.89 -25.13
N LYS A 395 -6.50 -15.65 -25.60
CA LYS A 395 -7.68 -14.82 -25.30
C LYS A 395 -8.98 -15.46 -25.76
N ASN A 396 -9.04 -15.99 -26.97
CA ASN A 396 -10.23 -16.67 -27.49
C ASN A 396 -10.60 -17.90 -26.65
N ARG A 397 -9.62 -18.73 -26.29
CA ARG A 397 -9.84 -19.88 -25.42
C ARG A 397 -10.30 -19.46 -24.02
N THR A 398 -9.70 -18.40 -23.48
CA THR A 398 -10.07 -17.84 -22.18
C THR A 398 -11.49 -17.30 -22.17
N VAL A 399 -11.94 -16.67 -23.25
CA VAL A 399 -13.33 -16.21 -23.40
C VAL A 399 -14.31 -17.38 -23.41
N GLU A 400 -13.98 -18.52 -24.03
CA GLU A 400 -14.82 -19.73 -23.96
C GLU A 400 -14.95 -20.25 -22.52
N LEU A 401 -13.82 -20.32 -21.80
CA LEU A 401 -13.79 -20.71 -20.39
C LEU A 401 -14.59 -19.72 -19.52
N PHE A 402 -14.46 -18.42 -19.80
CA PHE A 402 -15.18 -17.36 -19.10
C PHE A 402 -16.70 -17.54 -19.27
N VAL A 403 -17.18 -17.71 -20.50
CA VAL A 403 -18.61 -17.88 -20.82
C VAL A 403 -19.19 -19.10 -20.09
N LEU A 404 -18.46 -20.23 -20.11
CA LEU A 404 -18.87 -21.45 -19.40
C LEU A 404 -18.95 -21.21 -17.89
N ASN A 405 -17.90 -20.63 -17.29
CA ASN A 405 -17.81 -20.36 -15.86
C ASN A 405 -18.89 -19.38 -15.41
N PHE A 406 -19.10 -18.30 -16.16
CA PHE A 406 -20.10 -17.28 -15.84
C PHE A 406 -21.51 -17.85 -15.85
N ARG A 407 -21.92 -18.56 -16.90
CA ARG A 407 -23.25 -19.18 -16.99
C ARG A 407 -23.51 -20.18 -15.86
N ARG A 408 -22.48 -20.95 -15.47
CA ARG A 408 -22.55 -21.86 -14.32
C ARG A 408 -22.75 -21.10 -13.01
N CYS A 409 -21.98 -20.03 -12.76
CA CYS A 409 -22.13 -19.21 -11.54
C CYS A 409 -23.52 -18.56 -11.46
N VAL A 410 -24.06 -18.10 -12.59
CA VAL A 410 -25.43 -17.59 -12.68
C VAL A 410 -26.46 -18.67 -12.34
N ALA A 411 -26.29 -19.88 -12.85
CA ALA A 411 -27.20 -21.00 -12.56
C ALA A 411 -27.22 -21.40 -11.07
N GLU A 412 -26.10 -21.23 -10.37
CA GLU A 412 -25.97 -21.52 -8.93
C GLU A 412 -26.38 -20.35 -8.03
N GLY A 413 -26.49 -19.14 -8.58
CA GLY A 413 -26.90 -17.96 -7.83
C GLY A 413 -25.84 -17.34 -6.93
N ASP A 414 -24.55 -17.65 -7.14
CA ASP A 414 -23.43 -17.07 -6.37
C ASP A 414 -23.16 -15.61 -6.77
N GLN A 415 -23.87 -14.68 -6.12
CA GLN A 415 -23.83 -13.26 -6.45
C GLN A 415 -22.43 -12.64 -6.27
N GLN A 416 -21.68 -13.05 -5.24
CA GLN A 416 -20.35 -12.48 -4.97
C GLN A 416 -19.38 -12.83 -6.10
N ARG A 417 -19.43 -14.09 -6.55
CA ARG A 417 -18.58 -14.54 -7.65
C ARG A 417 -18.99 -13.96 -8.99
N ILE A 418 -20.30 -13.82 -9.26
CA ILE A 418 -20.74 -13.17 -10.50
C ILE A 418 -20.22 -11.72 -10.52
N ALA A 419 -20.29 -10.98 -9.41
CA ALA A 419 -19.75 -9.62 -9.33
C ALA A 419 -18.25 -9.56 -9.66
N ALA A 420 -17.44 -10.44 -9.05
CA ALA A 420 -15.99 -10.52 -9.33
C ALA A 420 -15.67 -10.93 -10.78
N LEU A 421 -16.49 -11.82 -11.36
CA LEU A 421 -16.35 -12.23 -12.77
C LEU A 421 -16.78 -11.14 -13.75
N VAL A 422 -17.78 -10.30 -13.44
CA VAL A 422 -18.11 -9.15 -14.28
C VAL A 422 -16.95 -8.17 -14.33
N GLU A 423 -16.29 -7.94 -13.20
CA GLU A 423 -15.14 -7.06 -13.06
C GLU A 423 -13.93 -7.54 -13.89
N SER A 424 -13.43 -8.75 -13.61
CA SER A 424 -12.33 -9.34 -14.38
C SER A 424 -12.69 -9.64 -15.84
N GLY A 425 -13.95 -9.99 -16.12
CA GLY A 425 -14.48 -10.18 -17.46
C GLY A 425 -14.47 -8.89 -18.27
N THR A 426 -14.87 -7.76 -17.69
CA THR A 426 -14.85 -6.46 -18.37
C THR A 426 -13.43 -6.08 -18.79
N GLU A 427 -12.44 -6.30 -17.90
CA GLU A 427 -11.02 -6.11 -18.21
C GLU A 427 -10.57 -7.00 -19.37
N LEU A 428 -10.93 -8.29 -19.36
CA LEU A 428 -10.64 -9.21 -20.45
C LEU A 428 -11.28 -8.77 -21.77
N PHE A 429 -12.59 -8.47 -21.79
CA PHE A 429 -13.34 -8.13 -22.99
C PHE A 429 -12.87 -6.83 -23.64
N LEU A 430 -12.44 -5.83 -22.85
CA LEU A 430 -11.83 -4.61 -23.36
C LEU A 430 -10.53 -4.92 -24.14
N THR A 431 -9.76 -5.90 -23.70
CA THR A 431 -8.48 -6.23 -24.37
C THR A 431 -8.61 -7.09 -25.64
N LEU A 432 -9.83 -7.42 -26.08
CA LEU A 432 -10.06 -8.20 -27.30
C LEU A 432 -10.01 -7.33 -28.56
N ARG A 433 -9.47 -7.88 -29.65
CA ARG A 433 -9.44 -7.18 -30.95
C ARG A 433 -10.80 -7.16 -31.65
N ASP A 434 -11.57 -8.24 -31.55
CA ASP A 434 -12.91 -8.32 -32.15
C ASP A 434 -13.96 -7.72 -31.21
N LYS A 435 -14.09 -6.38 -31.28
CA LYS A 435 -15.03 -5.60 -30.47
C LYS A 435 -16.49 -6.01 -30.66
N LYS A 436 -16.87 -6.42 -31.88
CA LYS A 436 -18.25 -6.83 -32.18
C LYS A 436 -18.57 -8.15 -31.52
N ARG A 437 -17.67 -9.13 -31.62
CA ARG A 437 -17.81 -10.41 -30.94
C ARG A 437 -17.81 -10.24 -29.43
N ALA A 438 -16.89 -9.43 -28.89
CA ALA A 438 -16.83 -9.12 -27.46
C ALA A 438 -18.17 -8.54 -26.95
N ALA A 439 -18.68 -7.48 -27.60
CA ALA A 439 -19.95 -6.86 -27.24
C ALA A 439 -21.15 -7.81 -27.38
N ALA A 440 -21.17 -8.67 -28.41
CA ALA A 440 -22.23 -9.66 -28.58
C ALA A 440 -22.24 -10.71 -27.45
N ILE A 441 -21.07 -11.19 -27.04
CA ILE A 441 -20.94 -12.12 -25.90
C ILE A 441 -21.37 -11.43 -24.60
N MET A 442 -20.90 -10.21 -24.34
CA MET A 442 -21.27 -9.44 -23.15
C MET A 442 -22.78 -9.17 -23.08
N ALA A 443 -23.40 -8.89 -24.22
CA ALA A 443 -24.85 -8.70 -24.32
C ALA A 443 -25.62 -10.00 -24.01
N ASP A 444 -25.17 -11.14 -24.56
CA ASP A 444 -25.74 -12.46 -24.26
C ASP A 444 -25.62 -12.84 -22.77
N LEU A 445 -24.48 -12.50 -22.15
CA LEU A 445 -24.23 -12.69 -20.72
C LEU A 445 -24.87 -11.62 -19.82
N GLN A 446 -25.58 -10.65 -20.39
CA GLN A 446 -26.25 -9.56 -19.66
C GLN A 446 -25.29 -8.72 -18.78
N PHE A 447 -24.09 -8.42 -19.28
CA PHE A 447 -23.08 -7.64 -18.55
C PHE A 447 -23.60 -6.26 -18.11
N ASP A 448 -24.37 -5.58 -18.96
CA ASP A 448 -24.96 -4.29 -18.63
C ASP A 448 -25.83 -4.35 -17.37
N TYR A 449 -26.64 -5.40 -17.22
CA TYR A 449 -27.44 -5.66 -16.03
C TYR A 449 -26.54 -5.91 -14.81
N TYR A 450 -25.66 -6.90 -14.91
CA TYR A 450 -24.83 -7.31 -13.78
C TYR A 450 -23.81 -6.23 -13.37
N SER A 451 -23.43 -5.31 -14.26
CA SER A 451 -22.53 -4.20 -13.94
C SER A 451 -23.09 -3.24 -12.88
N ILE A 452 -24.42 -3.22 -12.69
CA ILE A 452 -25.09 -2.35 -11.71
C ILE A 452 -25.99 -3.10 -10.73
N ALA A 453 -26.33 -4.36 -10.99
CA ALA A 453 -27.23 -5.15 -10.14
C ALA A 453 -26.70 -5.40 -8.72
N PHE A 454 -25.36 -5.44 -8.54
CA PHE A 454 -24.73 -5.72 -7.24
C PHE A 454 -24.65 -4.51 -6.31
N TYR A 455 -25.23 -3.38 -6.70
CA TYR A 455 -25.29 -2.20 -5.84
C TYR A 455 -26.71 -2.17 -5.25
N ASP A 456 -26.83 -2.29 -3.93
CA ASP A 456 -28.13 -2.42 -3.23
C ASP A 456 -29.14 -1.35 -3.64
N GLN A 457 -28.66 -0.15 -3.95
CA GLN A 457 -29.50 0.98 -4.38
C GLN A 457 -29.89 0.91 -5.87
N TYR A 458 -29.25 0.11 -6.71
CA TYR A 458 -29.43 0.09 -8.17
C TYR A 458 -30.20 -1.14 -8.68
N ASP A 459 -30.55 -2.11 -7.84
CA ASP A 459 -31.23 -3.35 -8.26
C ASP A 459 -32.50 -3.08 -9.11
N GLY A 460 -33.36 -2.14 -8.68
CA GLY A 460 -34.52 -1.72 -9.47
C GLY A 460 -34.16 -1.11 -10.83
N LEU A 461 -33.10 -0.31 -10.88
CA LEU A 461 -32.59 0.30 -12.11
C LEU A 461 -31.95 -0.75 -13.03
N ALA A 462 -31.27 -1.75 -12.47
CA ALA A 462 -30.67 -2.86 -13.19
C ALA A 462 -31.75 -3.70 -13.88
N ARG A 463 -32.78 -4.14 -13.13
CA ARG A 463 -33.90 -4.91 -13.68
C ARG A 463 -34.62 -4.18 -14.80
N ARG A 464 -34.76 -2.87 -14.64
CA ARG A 464 -35.31 -1.99 -15.67
C ARG A 464 -34.41 -1.89 -16.91
N LEU A 465 -33.10 -1.72 -16.74
CA LEU A 465 -32.13 -1.72 -17.85
C LEU A 465 -32.21 -3.01 -18.65
N ARG A 466 -32.30 -4.16 -17.97
CA ARG A 466 -32.46 -5.46 -18.60
C ARG A 466 -33.75 -5.54 -19.42
N HIS A 467 -34.89 -5.12 -18.87
CA HIS A 467 -36.17 -5.11 -19.58
C HIS A 467 -36.12 -4.24 -20.84
N GLU A 468 -35.58 -3.02 -20.73
CA GLU A 468 -35.43 -2.11 -21.87
C GLU A 468 -34.42 -2.64 -22.91
N GLN A 469 -33.44 -3.44 -22.48
CA GLN A 469 -32.43 -4.03 -23.35
C GLN A 469 -32.94 -5.21 -24.18
N GLU A 470 -33.78 -6.10 -23.63
CA GLU A 470 -34.33 -7.26 -24.35
C GLU A 470 -35.06 -6.85 -25.66
N GLU A 471 -35.67 -5.66 -25.69
CA GLU A 471 -36.30 -5.11 -26.90
C GLU A 471 -35.32 -4.52 -27.92
N TRP A 472 -34.08 -4.20 -27.51
CA TRP A 472 -33.12 -3.40 -28.29
C TRP A 472 -31.74 -4.04 -28.49
N THR A 473 -31.44 -5.20 -27.91
CA THR A 473 -30.08 -5.81 -27.95
C THR A 473 -29.51 -5.89 -29.37
N ASN A 474 -30.25 -6.47 -30.31
CA ASN A 474 -29.81 -6.59 -31.71
C ASN A 474 -29.68 -5.23 -32.39
N LYS A 475 -30.63 -4.32 -32.14
CA LYS A 475 -30.60 -2.95 -32.68
C LYS A 475 -29.38 -2.18 -32.16
N ARG A 476 -29.00 -2.36 -30.91
CA ARG A 476 -27.91 -1.63 -30.26
C ARG A 476 -26.54 -2.05 -30.79
N LEU A 477 -26.34 -3.33 -31.06
CA LEU A 477 -25.14 -3.82 -31.76
C LEU A 477 -25.07 -3.25 -33.19
N ASP A 478 -26.22 -3.10 -33.86
CA ASP A 478 -26.28 -2.41 -35.16
C ASP A 478 -25.98 -0.91 -35.05
N LEU A 479 -26.28 -0.27 -33.91
CA LEU A 479 -26.00 1.16 -33.68
C LEU A 479 -24.48 1.46 -33.64
N ASN A 480 -23.61 0.48 -33.39
CA ASN A 480 -22.17 0.64 -33.50
C ASN A 480 -21.73 1.23 -34.86
N ARG A 481 -22.46 0.95 -35.94
CA ARG A 481 -22.15 1.49 -37.27
C ARG A 481 -22.16 3.03 -37.32
N PHE A 482 -22.83 3.68 -36.37
CA PHE A 482 -22.90 5.15 -36.26
C PHE A 482 -21.72 5.77 -35.52
N LEU A 483 -20.84 4.99 -34.88
CA LEU A 483 -19.64 5.51 -34.20
C LEU A 483 -18.54 5.99 -35.15
N VAL A 484 -18.66 5.71 -36.44
CA VAL A 484 -17.70 6.13 -37.47
C VAL A 484 -18.40 6.99 -38.49
N ARG A 485 -17.90 8.20 -38.74
CA ARG A 485 -18.55 9.22 -39.58
C ARG A 485 -19.94 9.54 -39.03
N THR A 486 -19.98 9.83 -37.74
CA THR A 486 -21.21 9.97 -36.97
C THR A 486 -22.11 11.04 -37.58
N GLN A 487 -21.59 12.25 -37.84
CA GLN A 487 -22.35 13.36 -38.44
C GLN A 487 -23.09 12.98 -39.72
N GLU A 488 -22.41 12.31 -40.66
CA GLU A 488 -23.00 11.91 -41.95
C GLU A 488 -24.17 10.95 -41.75
N LYS A 489 -24.05 10.04 -40.79
CA LYS A 489 -25.01 8.98 -40.55
C LYS A 489 -26.18 9.41 -39.68
N LEU A 490 -26.02 10.44 -38.85
CA LEU A 490 -27.06 10.92 -37.92
C LEU A 490 -28.37 11.30 -38.60
N ALA A 491 -28.33 11.70 -39.88
CA ALA A 491 -29.54 11.96 -40.67
C ALA A 491 -30.46 10.73 -40.81
N SER A 492 -29.87 9.53 -40.81
CA SER A 492 -30.57 8.24 -40.90
C SER A 492 -30.72 7.54 -39.55
N PHE A 493 -30.41 8.24 -38.45
CA PHE A 493 -30.45 7.67 -37.12
C PHE A 493 -31.91 7.31 -36.73
N PRO A 494 -32.17 6.11 -36.21
CA PRO A 494 -33.51 5.69 -35.86
C PRO A 494 -34.10 6.60 -34.77
N PRO A 495 -35.43 6.82 -34.75
CA PRO A 495 -36.05 7.63 -33.73
C PRO A 495 -35.84 7.00 -32.34
N THR A 496 -35.37 7.81 -31.39
CA THR A 496 -35.21 7.40 -30.00
C THR A 496 -36.58 7.38 -29.30
N LYS A 497 -36.88 6.30 -28.56
CA LYS A 497 -38.08 6.23 -27.72
C LYS A 497 -38.03 7.31 -26.64
N TYR A 498 -39.07 8.13 -26.53
CA TYR A 498 -39.17 9.16 -25.49
C TYR A 498 -39.91 8.67 -24.22
N VAL A 499 -40.85 7.73 -24.39
CA VAL A 499 -41.63 7.12 -23.30
C VAL A 499 -41.66 5.62 -23.52
N ASP A 500 -41.49 4.87 -22.43
CA ASP A 500 -41.70 3.43 -22.37
C ASP A 500 -42.68 3.06 -21.24
N PHE A 501 -43.11 1.81 -21.22
CA PHE A 501 -43.96 1.26 -20.15
C PHE A 501 -43.20 0.19 -19.36
N TYR A 502 -43.11 0.37 -18.05
CA TYR A 502 -42.52 -0.60 -17.13
C TYR A 502 -43.44 -0.74 -15.92
N GLU A 503 -43.77 -1.98 -15.57
CA GLU A 503 -44.70 -2.30 -14.46
C GLU A 503 -46.02 -1.48 -14.52
N GLY A 504 -46.54 -1.27 -15.73
CA GLY A 504 -47.79 -0.52 -15.98
C GLY A 504 -47.69 1.00 -15.84
N ARG A 505 -46.49 1.56 -15.64
CA ARG A 505 -46.26 3.02 -15.53
C ARG A 505 -45.54 3.56 -16.76
N ARG A 506 -45.92 4.77 -17.19
CA ARG A 506 -45.18 5.52 -18.20
C ARG A 506 -43.90 6.06 -17.60
N ILE A 507 -42.78 5.72 -18.20
CA ILE A 507 -41.45 6.13 -17.75
C ILE A 507 -40.62 6.62 -18.94
N ARG A 508 -39.57 7.41 -18.68
CA ARG A 508 -38.59 7.80 -19.71
C ARG A 508 -37.48 6.75 -19.74
N PRO A 509 -37.16 6.09 -20.87
CA PRO A 509 -36.18 5.01 -20.91
C PRO A 509 -34.80 5.46 -20.37
N ILE A 510 -34.04 4.52 -19.82
CA ILE A 510 -32.67 4.75 -19.38
C ILE A 510 -31.87 5.20 -20.59
N GLN A 511 -31.31 6.40 -20.51
CA GLN A 511 -30.59 6.98 -21.64
C GLN A 511 -29.23 6.32 -21.74
N THR A 512 -28.97 5.58 -22.81
CA THR A 512 -27.64 5.04 -23.10
C THR A 512 -26.95 5.84 -24.18
N PHE A 513 -25.62 5.78 -24.26
CA PHE A 513 -24.86 6.61 -25.18
C PHE A 513 -25.17 6.30 -26.65
N LEU A 514 -25.12 5.04 -27.07
CA LEU A 514 -25.40 4.68 -28.47
C LEU A 514 -26.84 4.98 -28.88
N THR A 515 -27.82 4.79 -27.98
CA THR A 515 -29.24 5.04 -28.28
C THR A 515 -29.57 6.54 -28.34
N ASN A 516 -28.71 7.39 -27.78
CA ASN A 516 -28.90 8.84 -27.69
C ASN A 516 -27.90 9.66 -28.48
N LEU A 517 -27.11 9.07 -29.39
CA LEU A 517 -26.12 9.81 -30.19
C LEU A 517 -26.72 11.04 -30.90
N LYS A 518 -27.93 10.92 -31.46
CA LYS A 518 -28.63 12.05 -32.09
C LYS A 518 -28.95 13.16 -31.10
N ARG A 519 -29.53 12.82 -29.94
CA ARG A 519 -29.84 13.78 -28.88
C ARG A 519 -28.56 14.47 -28.38
N ILE A 520 -27.49 13.71 -28.16
CA ILE A 520 -26.23 14.26 -27.67
C ILE A 520 -25.60 15.23 -28.67
N ASN A 521 -25.75 14.97 -29.97
CA ASN A 521 -25.29 15.87 -31.02
C ASN A 521 -26.08 17.19 -31.10
N GLU A 522 -27.30 17.22 -30.58
CA GLU A 522 -28.18 18.40 -30.55
C GLU A 522 -27.98 19.27 -29.29
N ILE A 523 -27.13 18.82 -28.34
CA ILE A 523 -26.86 19.45 -27.05
C ILE A 523 -25.62 20.36 -27.13
N ASP A 524 -25.62 21.45 -26.37
CA ASP A 524 -24.53 22.44 -26.38
C ASP A 524 -23.29 21.93 -25.62
N ASN A 525 -23.48 21.35 -24.42
CA ASN A 525 -22.37 20.88 -23.57
C ASN A 525 -22.54 19.43 -23.08
N VAL A 526 -21.45 18.66 -23.06
CA VAL A 526 -21.37 17.33 -22.45
C VAL A 526 -20.38 17.35 -21.31
N PHE A 527 -20.81 16.91 -20.14
CA PHE A 527 -19.97 16.71 -18.97
C PHE A 527 -19.65 15.23 -18.80
N LEU A 528 -18.37 14.88 -18.76
CA LEU A 528 -17.90 13.53 -18.49
C LEU A 528 -17.55 13.42 -17.01
N LEU A 529 -18.22 12.53 -16.27
CA LEU A 529 -17.94 12.34 -14.85
C LEU A 529 -16.69 11.48 -14.65
N HIS A 530 -15.86 11.89 -13.69
CA HIS A 530 -14.75 11.09 -13.19
C HIS A 530 -14.84 10.97 -11.66
N SER A 531 -14.58 9.79 -11.11
CA SER A 531 -14.77 9.42 -9.71
C SER A 531 -13.88 10.23 -8.77
N SER A 532 -12.72 10.69 -9.25
CA SER A 532 -11.82 11.56 -8.48
C SER A 532 -12.42 12.95 -8.19
N SER A 533 -13.40 13.41 -8.98
CA SER A 533 -14.09 14.68 -8.68
C SER A 533 -14.90 14.64 -7.38
N LEU A 534 -15.13 13.44 -6.83
CA LEU A 534 -15.97 13.16 -5.66
C LEU A 534 -15.14 12.85 -4.39
N GLU A 535 -13.86 13.25 -4.33
CA GLU A 535 -12.99 12.97 -3.17
C GLU A 535 -13.39 13.72 -1.88
N LYS A 536 -13.99 14.92 -2.00
CA LYS A 536 -14.23 15.82 -0.85
C LYS A 536 -15.67 16.23 -0.66
N GLU A 537 -16.39 16.44 -1.75
CA GLU A 537 -17.74 16.99 -1.79
C GLU A 537 -18.41 16.61 -3.12
N VAL A 538 -19.75 16.70 -3.17
CA VAL A 538 -20.56 16.41 -4.36
C VAL A 538 -20.99 17.68 -5.12
N ASP A 539 -20.51 18.85 -4.72
CA ASP A 539 -21.00 20.14 -5.23
C ASP A 539 -20.77 20.33 -6.73
N SER A 540 -19.64 19.83 -7.25
CA SER A 540 -19.33 19.80 -8.68
C SER A 540 -20.39 19.00 -9.46
N LEU A 541 -20.72 17.79 -8.99
CA LEU A 541 -21.75 16.93 -9.56
C LEU A 541 -23.13 17.59 -9.47
N LEU A 542 -23.51 18.09 -8.29
CA LEU A 542 -24.80 18.78 -8.09
C LEU A 542 -24.95 20.00 -9.00
N SER A 543 -23.88 20.77 -9.20
CA SER A 543 -23.89 21.93 -10.08
C SER A 543 -24.20 21.56 -11.53
N VAL A 544 -23.71 20.41 -11.99
CA VAL A 544 -23.97 19.90 -13.35
C VAL A 544 -25.37 19.30 -13.45
N VAL A 545 -25.79 18.50 -12.47
CA VAL A 545 -27.13 17.91 -12.42
C VAL A 545 -28.24 18.97 -12.49
N ARG A 546 -28.08 20.09 -11.79
CA ARG A 546 -29.01 21.23 -11.86
C ARG A 546 -29.15 21.80 -13.27
N ARG A 547 -28.11 21.71 -14.09
CA ARG A 547 -28.10 22.24 -15.46
C ARG A 547 -28.72 21.29 -16.48
N LEU A 548 -28.80 19.99 -16.19
CA LEU A 548 -29.40 18.99 -17.10
C LEU A 548 -30.86 19.32 -17.48
N HIS A 549 -31.58 19.96 -16.57
CA HIS A 549 -32.96 20.39 -16.75
C HIS A 549 -33.12 21.49 -17.82
N SER A 550 -32.03 22.16 -18.24
CA SER A 550 -32.05 23.14 -19.33
C SER A 550 -32.27 22.50 -20.71
N GLY A 551 -32.05 21.19 -20.84
CA GLY A 551 -32.08 20.48 -22.12
C GLY A 551 -30.87 20.73 -23.03
N LYS A 552 -29.94 21.61 -22.63
CA LYS A 552 -28.73 21.99 -23.40
C LYS A 552 -27.45 21.37 -22.87
N ASP A 553 -27.54 20.67 -21.74
CA ASP A 553 -26.40 20.03 -21.09
C ASP A 553 -26.71 18.52 -20.90
N ALA A 554 -25.71 17.67 -21.11
CA ALA A 554 -25.76 16.24 -20.80
C ALA A 554 -24.65 15.86 -19.82
N LEU A 555 -24.92 14.91 -18.94
CA LEU A 555 -23.94 14.27 -18.08
C LEU A 555 -23.78 12.81 -18.51
N LEU A 556 -22.55 12.42 -18.79
CA LEU A 556 -22.17 11.08 -19.20
C LEU A 556 -21.48 10.36 -18.05
N ILE A 557 -21.91 9.13 -17.76
CA ILE A 557 -21.35 8.30 -16.69
C ILE A 557 -21.07 6.92 -17.26
N THR A 558 -19.81 6.50 -17.20
CA THR A 558 -19.37 5.16 -17.61
C THR A 558 -19.60 4.15 -16.49
N SER A 559 -19.75 2.88 -16.84
CA SER A 559 -19.81 1.78 -15.89
C SER A 559 -18.51 1.67 -15.09
N SER A 560 -17.38 1.98 -15.71
CA SER A 560 -16.08 2.06 -15.04
C SER A 560 -16.01 3.20 -13.99
N CYS A 561 -16.56 4.38 -14.30
CA CYS A 561 -16.69 5.46 -13.32
C CYS A 561 -17.61 5.06 -12.16
N LEU A 562 -18.76 4.46 -12.46
CA LEU A 562 -19.72 4.02 -11.45
C LEU A 562 -19.12 2.95 -10.52
N ARG A 563 -18.40 1.97 -11.08
CA ARG A 563 -17.64 0.96 -10.31
C ARG A 563 -16.66 1.61 -9.36
N ASN A 564 -15.86 2.57 -9.82
CA ASN A 564 -14.91 3.27 -8.95
C ASN A 564 -15.57 4.08 -7.83
N ILE A 565 -16.74 4.68 -8.08
CA ILE A 565 -17.53 5.33 -7.02
C ILE A 565 -18.03 4.29 -6.01
N VAL A 566 -18.49 3.12 -6.46
CA VAL A 566 -18.92 2.05 -5.55
C VAL A 566 -17.77 1.50 -4.72
N VAL A 567 -16.62 1.21 -5.34
CA VAL A 567 -15.42 0.77 -4.63
C VAL A 567 -15.03 1.80 -3.56
N LYS A 568 -15.04 3.09 -3.89
CA LYS A 568 -14.82 4.18 -2.92
C LYS A 568 -15.87 4.20 -1.81
N SER A 569 -17.15 4.00 -2.12
CA SER A 569 -18.21 4.01 -1.10
C SER A 569 -18.04 2.90 -0.04
N LYS A 570 -17.50 1.74 -0.44
CA LYS A 570 -17.29 0.58 0.45
C LYS A 570 -15.92 0.59 1.12
N HIS A 571 -14.87 0.89 0.35
CA HIS A 571 -13.48 0.64 0.73
C HIS A 571 -12.65 1.90 0.92
N ALA A 572 -13.17 3.11 0.63
CA ALA A 572 -12.43 4.32 0.95
C ALA A 572 -12.16 4.39 2.45
N ARG A 573 -10.95 4.79 2.84
CA ARG A 573 -10.53 4.76 4.24
C ARG A 573 -11.27 5.79 5.09
N ARG A 574 -11.54 6.97 4.55
CA ARG A 574 -12.19 8.07 5.26
C ARG A 574 -13.69 7.91 5.20
N GLU A 575 -14.34 7.95 6.36
CA GLU A 575 -15.81 7.90 6.43
C GLU A 575 -16.47 9.03 5.64
N LYS A 576 -15.90 10.24 5.68
CA LYS A 576 -16.36 11.36 4.85
C LYS A 576 -16.33 11.04 3.36
N GLU A 577 -15.28 10.37 2.88
CA GLU A 577 -15.15 10.00 1.47
C GLU A 577 -16.15 8.92 1.09
N ARG A 578 -16.35 7.91 1.95
CA ARG A 578 -17.41 6.91 1.79
C ARG A 578 -18.80 7.55 1.71
N ALA A 579 -19.09 8.49 2.60
CA ALA A 579 -20.36 9.22 2.63
C ALA A 579 -20.58 10.10 1.38
N VAL A 580 -19.52 10.76 0.88
CA VAL A 580 -19.57 11.55 -0.36
C VAL A 580 -19.82 10.65 -1.56
N ALA A 581 -19.13 9.51 -1.65
CA ALA A 581 -19.33 8.52 -2.72
C ALA A 581 -20.75 7.93 -2.66
N GLN A 582 -21.25 7.56 -1.48
CA GLN A 582 -22.62 7.08 -1.30
C GLN A 582 -23.66 8.12 -1.72
N ARG A 583 -23.46 9.39 -1.35
CA ARG A 583 -24.33 10.49 -1.78
C ARG A 583 -24.28 10.70 -3.29
N ALA A 584 -23.11 10.56 -3.91
CA ALA A 584 -22.98 10.65 -5.37
C ALA A 584 -23.75 9.52 -6.06
N LEU A 585 -23.68 8.28 -5.55
CA LEU A 585 -24.47 7.16 -6.05
C LEU A 585 -25.98 7.43 -5.98
N GLU A 586 -26.48 7.99 -4.87
CA GLU A 586 -27.89 8.38 -4.75
C GLU A 586 -28.32 9.40 -5.82
N ILE A 587 -27.49 10.44 -6.03
CA ILE A 587 -27.74 11.47 -7.04
C ILE A 587 -27.74 10.86 -8.45
N VAL A 588 -26.72 10.08 -8.77
CA VAL A 588 -26.57 9.45 -10.09
C VAL A 588 -27.73 8.51 -10.37
N ARG A 589 -28.10 7.66 -9.40
CA ARG A 589 -29.26 6.77 -9.50
C ARG A 589 -30.53 7.54 -9.82
N TYR A 590 -30.84 8.58 -9.05
CA TYR A 590 -32.06 9.38 -9.25
C TYR A 590 -32.11 9.99 -10.67
N GLU A 591 -31.00 10.54 -11.14
CA GLU A 591 -30.93 11.15 -12.47
C GLU A 591 -30.96 10.11 -13.61
N MET A 592 -30.42 8.91 -13.40
CA MET A 592 -30.56 7.79 -14.32
C MET A 592 -32.01 7.29 -14.38
N GLU A 593 -32.69 7.16 -13.25
CA GLU A 593 -34.11 6.80 -13.17
C GLU A 593 -35.00 7.82 -13.88
N ALA A 594 -34.66 9.12 -13.74
CA ALA A 594 -35.35 10.23 -14.39
C ALA A 594 -35.07 10.37 -15.91
N GLY A 595 -34.06 9.66 -16.44
CA GLY A 595 -33.66 9.71 -17.84
C GLY A 595 -32.99 11.03 -18.26
N THR A 596 -32.33 11.71 -17.32
CA THR A 596 -31.60 12.97 -17.56
C THR A 596 -30.11 12.75 -17.81
N VAL A 597 -29.53 11.73 -17.17
CA VAL A 597 -28.14 11.30 -17.34
C VAL A 597 -28.01 10.23 -18.42
N VAL A 598 -26.92 10.28 -19.18
CA VAL A 598 -26.56 9.26 -20.16
C VAL A 598 -25.60 8.27 -19.53
N PHE A 599 -26.03 7.01 -19.41
CA PHE A 599 -25.22 5.90 -18.93
C PHE A 599 -24.50 5.20 -20.09
N VAL A 600 -23.22 4.92 -19.91
CA VAL A 600 -22.45 4.08 -20.83
C VAL A 600 -22.20 2.74 -20.15
N PRO A 601 -22.92 1.67 -20.50
CA PRO A 601 -22.66 0.36 -19.93
C PRO A 601 -21.47 -0.33 -20.61
N PRO A 602 -20.97 -1.45 -20.03
CA PRO A 602 -19.78 -2.14 -20.52
C PRO A 602 -19.83 -2.53 -22.00
N THR A 603 -21.01 -2.94 -22.51
CA THR A 603 -21.14 -3.27 -23.94
C THR A 603 -20.88 -2.07 -24.85
N GLU A 604 -21.26 -0.86 -24.47
CA GLU A 604 -21.00 0.36 -25.25
C GLU A 604 -19.56 0.85 -25.08
N GLU A 605 -18.97 0.66 -23.89
CA GLU A 605 -17.55 0.94 -23.65
C GLU A 605 -16.66 0.14 -24.61
N VAL A 606 -16.89 -1.18 -24.70
CA VAL A 606 -16.16 -2.10 -25.58
C VAL A 606 -16.35 -1.78 -27.07
N LEU A 607 -17.48 -1.20 -27.46
CA LEU A 607 -17.70 -0.83 -28.86
C LEU A 607 -16.93 0.44 -29.23
N LEU A 608 -16.81 1.38 -28.28
CA LEU A 608 -16.21 2.69 -28.53
C LEU A 608 -14.69 2.69 -28.48
N HIS A 609 -14.09 1.98 -27.53
CA HIS A 609 -12.64 2.04 -27.29
C HIS A 609 -11.82 1.39 -28.43
N ASP A 610 -10.50 1.58 -28.36
CA ASP A 610 -9.60 1.05 -29.39
C ASP A 610 -9.41 -0.47 -29.22
N ALA A 611 -9.48 -1.19 -30.34
CA ALA A 611 -9.45 -2.64 -30.35
C ALA A 611 -8.13 -3.19 -29.80
N GLY A 612 -8.21 -4.17 -28.88
CA GLY A 612 -7.02 -4.81 -28.30
C GLY A 612 -6.32 -4.00 -27.21
N VAL A 613 -6.92 -2.91 -26.73
CA VAL A 613 -6.33 -2.01 -25.74
C VAL A 613 -7.08 -2.13 -24.41
N TYR A 614 -6.34 -2.24 -23.30
CA TYR A 614 -6.92 -2.14 -21.96
C TYR A 614 -7.42 -0.71 -21.72
N CYS A 615 -8.59 -0.55 -21.11
CA CYS A 615 -9.09 0.75 -20.69
C CYS A 615 -9.65 0.67 -19.27
N ASP A 616 -9.22 1.59 -18.42
CA ASP A 616 -9.79 1.86 -17.11
C ASP A 616 -10.65 3.14 -17.17
N GLU A 617 -11.05 3.66 -16.01
CA GLU A 617 -11.80 4.92 -15.92
C GLU A 617 -11.05 6.09 -16.58
N ASP A 618 -9.75 6.21 -16.32
CA ASP A 618 -8.91 7.30 -16.83
C ASP A 618 -8.84 7.26 -18.35
N LEU A 619 -8.56 6.09 -18.93
CA LEU A 619 -8.45 5.90 -20.37
C LEU A 619 -9.82 6.07 -21.05
N LEU A 620 -10.89 5.49 -20.48
CA LEU A 620 -12.24 5.63 -21.03
C LEU A 620 -12.69 7.09 -21.07
N LEU A 621 -12.44 7.87 -20.00
CA LEU A 621 -12.75 9.31 -19.98
C LEU A 621 -12.19 10.01 -21.23
N TRP A 622 -10.94 9.73 -21.57
CA TRP A 622 -10.27 10.32 -22.72
C TRP A 622 -10.65 9.68 -24.05
N THR A 623 -10.99 8.39 -24.09
CA THR A 623 -11.62 7.74 -25.26
C THR A 623 -12.91 8.46 -25.65
N PHE A 624 -13.80 8.73 -24.68
CA PHE A 624 -15.04 9.46 -24.93
C PHE A 624 -14.77 10.91 -25.34
N ALA A 625 -13.87 11.61 -24.65
CA ALA A 625 -13.51 12.98 -25.00
C ALA A 625 -12.94 13.08 -26.43
N ALA A 626 -12.05 12.17 -26.82
CA ALA A 626 -11.47 12.10 -28.16
C ALA A 626 -12.53 11.75 -29.22
N TYR A 627 -13.45 10.83 -28.91
CA TYR A 627 -14.58 10.54 -29.78
C TYR A 627 -15.41 11.79 -30.05
N PHE A 628 -15.83 12.53 -29.02
CA PHE A 628 -16.63 13.74 -29.21
C PHE A 628 -15.89 14.80 -30.03
N ALA A 629 -14.61 15.03 -29.74
CA ALA A 629 -13.81 15.99 -30.50
C ALA A 629 -13.70 15.63 -31.99
N ARG A 630 -13.66 14.33 -32.32
CA ARG A 630 -13.56 13.83 -33.69
C ARG A 630 -14.90 13.78 -34.42
N GLU A 631 -15.93 13.25 -33.76
CA GLU A 631 -17.18 12.83 -34.38
C GLU A 631 -18.35 13.79 -34.11
N MET A 632 -18.27 14.63 -33.07
CA MET A 632 -19.28 15.62 -32.70
C MET A 632 -18.62 16.97 -32.32
N PRO A 633 -17.87 17.61 -33.23
CA PRO A 633 -17.02 18.76 -32.91
C PRO A 633 -17.78 20.01 -32.48
N LEU A 634 -19.10 20.07 -32.72
CA LEU A 634 -19.96 21.18 -32.30
C LEU A 634 -20.41 21.08 -30.84
N VAL A 635 -20.25 19.91 -30.22
CA VAL A 635 -20.58 19.68 -28.82
C VAL A 635 -19.39 20.06 -27.95
N LYS A 636 -19.60 20.93 -26.96
CA LYS A 636 -18.53 21.35 -26.05
C LYS A 636 -18.36 20.34 -24.91
N VAL A 637 -17.19 19.70 -24.85
CA VAL A 637 -16.91 18.65 -23.86
C VAL A 637 -16.19 19.22 -22.63
N HIS A 638 -16.64 18.81 -21.44
CA HIS A 638 -16.09 19.17 -20.15
C HIS A 638 -15.81 17.91 -19.31
N ALA A 639 -14.58 17.71 -18.85
CA ALA A 639 -14.26 16.63 -17.92
C ALA A 639 -14.39 17.11 -16.46
N LEU A 640 -15.22 16.43 -15.67
CA LEU A 640 -15.33 16.62 -14.23
C LEU A 640 -14.30 15.75 -13.52
N ILE A 641 -13.06 16.22 -13.47
CA ILE A 641 -11.92 15.51 -12.89
C ILE A 641 -11.25 16.35 -11.79
N SER A 642 -10.73 15.70 -10.73
CA SER A 642 -9.98 16.39 -9.69
C SER A 642 -8.72 17.05 -10.26
N LYS A 643 -8.44 18.29 -9.82
CA LYS A 643 -7.21 19.01 -10.19
C LYS A 643 -5.92 18.31 -9.74
N LYS A 644 -6.05 17.34 -8.83
CA LYS A 644 -4.95 16.52 -8.31
C LYS A 644 -4.82 15.18 -9.03
N HIS A 645 -5.81 14.78 -9.81
CA HIS A 645 -5.74 13.51 -10.53
C HIS A 645 -4.67 13.58 -11.63
N PRO A 646 -3.87 12.52 -11.85
CA PRO A 646 -2.92 12.46 -12.96
C PRO A 646 -3.60 12.59 -14.32
N ALA A 647 -4.74 11.91 -14.52
CA ALA A 647 -5.46 11.93 -15.79
C ALA A 647 -6.03 13.30 -16.21
N ILE A 648 -5.91 14.36 -15.41
CA ILE A 648 -6.25 15.72 -15.88
C ILE A 648 -5.30 16.19 -17.00
N ARG A 649 -4.12 15.57 -17.13
CA ARG A 649 -3.11 15.88 -18.14
C ARG A 649 -2.71 14.60 -18.90
N PRO A 650 -3.60 14.04 -19.73
CA PRO A 650 -3.40 12.73 -20.37
C PRO A 650 -2.08 12.66 -21.15
N GLN A 651 -1.71 13.73 -21.86
CA GLN A 651 -0.48 13.80 -22.67
C GLN A 651 0.84 13.51 -21.91
N ARG A 652 0.81 13.51 -20.57
CA ARG A 652 1.98 13.24 -19.73
C ARG A 652 1.88 11.94 -18.94
N THR A 653 0.68 11.38 -18.80
CA THR A 653 0.39 10.32 -17.82
C THR A 653 -0.32 9.12 -18.42
N CYS A 654 -0.98 9.27 -19.56
CA CYS A 654 -1.85 8.28 -20.17
C CYS A 654 -1.41 7.96 -21.60
#